data_AF-K6WIU7-F1
#
_entry.id   AF-K6WIU7-F1
#
_cell.length_a   1.000
_cell.length_b   1.000
_cell.length_c   1.000
_cell.angle_alpha   90.00
_cell.angle_beta   90.00
_cell.angle_gamma   90.00
#
_symmetry.space_group_name_H-M   'P 1'
#
loop_
_entity.id
_entity.type
_entity.pdbx_description
1 polymer ?
#
loop_
_entity_poly.entity_id
_entity_poly.type
_entity_poly.pdbx_seq_one_letter_code
_entity_poly.pdbx_strand_id
1 'polypeptide(L)'
;MTTQEPVLMGDTATFESVGQGLNVYESGEIVEGRVRWLDTPEDVIGFVESGEDVSDVIVIARGGTTTFLAMALNAGVRGVITLQGAPESHLGILSREYGIPCIMSVAFDRGVRTSRGETIPADGVRLRMDVSTRPHGLVSVESGAPVDDSPVEDSGAQAMSPEQMAQIQALLANFQGEVPPGTAGDAIMRGRLTSNVLDLDDPDYDRDLSIDEVNDILHYLAWNEWDALAARATEGESGLIPRQEYEAMGIMDSWFHHPQWLKLIQDRVGADGIKQIAARAQNEIGTKINLLHIWACASASSFGRGIALELKLHDFDYKTSLITTAMSSVRRLYKGLWGSGPMFTSMRDYRAPILDQSWIERFQSDRLSLSTDDERSTFQRFNGALELLGFLIHFDNRLGLGDSGPYPTADGGFVIVRDLFINEPVYEWSTTTTGLPYAVTIAMFFDGSDELETKVLDLSTMFTEPANYLPFVKGVAVYAREKFDTPMEELRTLSLADMDELRGRAETSSEALYKYIASMTKEEKVMAGAVVYASGFVLPIARAAGMFDELVAEHGLMSVHPVPAASYETIVSGVATEMIPRLFLTGSWANDVPPQSGDTAVSASGEKEVLHAIRVRGFASLDQIVTSTALPSNVVAEILTTAEESGFVKQRSGRVTGARLTPAGRARLLLLSEGTLTDQQHDGLVAAYQAFLAPNRAFKALTAAWQNDKDRDATLADLARIHAEVTRVLEDASAVQGRFATYSARLGEALDRFRGGDDDALARPLSESYHDIWMELHEDLLATLGRERDADDE
;
A
#
# COMPACT_ATOMS: atom_id res chain seq x y z
N MET A 1 -0.81 -77.07 7.27
CA MET A 1 0.48 -77.00 7.99
C MET A 1 1.13 -75.70 7.61
N THR A 2 1.51 -74.94 8.65
CA THR A 2 2.32 -73.71 8.65
C THR A 2 1.82 -72.50 7.87
N THR A 3 1.00 -71.73 8.59
CA THR A 3 0.88 -70.27 8.57
C THR A 3 2.25 -69.59 8.65
N GLN A 4 2.56 -68.71 7.70
CA GLN A 4 3.48 -67.59 7.90
C GLN A 4 2.63 -66.33 8.06
N GLU A 5 2.75 -65.70 9.22
CA GLU A 5 2.22 -64.37 9.51
C GLU A 5 2.87 -63.34 8.57
N PRO A 6 2.11 -62.37 8.03
CA PRO A 6 2.69 -61.13 7.58
C PRO A 6 3.03 -60.28 8.82
N VAL A 7 4.32 -59.93 8.91
CA VAL A 7 4.87 -58.98 9.88
C VAL A 7 4.14 -57.64 9.72
N LEU A 8 3.31 -57.29 10.70
CA LEU A 8 2.87 -55.92 10.93
C LEU A 8 4.05 -55.17 11.54
N MET A 9 4.80 -54.43 10.72
CA MET A 9 5.60 -53.31 11.23
C MET A 9 4.61 -52.18 11.57
N GLY A 10 4.24 -52.10 12.85
CA GLY A 10 3.57 -50.92 13.38
C GLY A 10 4.61 -49.88 13.74
N ASP A 11 4.64 -48.78 12.99
CA ASP A 11 5.10 -47.50 13.52
C ASP A 11 3.87 -46.80 14.10
N THR A 12 3.56 -47.06 15.37
CA THR A 12 2.69 -46.15 16.13
C THR A 12 3.57 -45.05 16.70
N ALA A 13 3.90 -44.06 15.87
CA ALA A 13 4.52 -42.84 16.36
C ALA A 13 3.60 -42.24 17.45
N THR A 14 4.12 -42.09 18.67
CA THR A 14 3.46 -41.30 19.70
C THR A 14 3.65 -39.83 19.38
N PHE A 15 2.61 -39.02 19.52
CA PHE A 15 2.66 -37.58 19.26
C PHE A 15 2.54 -36.79 20.57
N GLU A 16 3.29 -35.70 20.69
CA GLU A 16 3.29 -34.78 21.82
C GLU A 16 2.84 -33.40 21.36
N SER A 17 1.91 -32.79 22.10
CA SER A 17 1.46 -31.42 21.82
C SER A 17 2.61 -30.45 22.03
N VAL A 18 2.83 -29.57 21.05
CA VAL A 18 3.90 -28.56 21.07
C VAL A 18 3.41 -27.13 20.79
N GLY A 19 2.12 -26.97 20.49
CA GLY A 19 1.56 -25.64 20.25
C GLY A 19 0.06 -25.64 20.05
N GLN A 20 -0.52 -24.45 20.16
CA GLN A 20 -1.91 -24.15 19.85
C GLN A 20 -1.95 -22.83 19.10
N GLY A 21 -2.86 -22.70 18.14
CA GLY A 21 -3.07 -21.46 17.39
C GLY A 21 -4.54 -21.26 17.02
N LEU A 22 -4.80 -20.30 16.15
CA LEU A 22 -6.12 -19.98 15.61
C LEU A 22 -6.42 -20.88 14.41
N ASN A 23 -7.51 -21.63 14.48
CA ASN A 23 -7.93 -22.48 13.38
C ASN A 23 -8.59 -21.65 12.27
N VAL A 24 -8.15 -21.88 11.04
CA VAL A 24 -8.61 -21.18 9.83
C VAL A 24 -9.58 -22.03 9.01
N TYR A 25 -9.49 -23.35 9.15
CA TYR A 25 -10.15 -24.33 8.28
C TYR A 25 -10.75 -25.46 9.12
N GLU A 26 -12.07 -25.53 9.23
CA GLU A 26 -12.73 -26.59 10.00
C GLU A 26 -12.84 -27.88 9.17
N SER A 27 -12.23 -28.97 9.66
CA SER A 27 -12.38 -30.31 9.09
C SER A 27 -12.27 -31.38 10.18
N GLY A 28 -13.04 -32.46 10.06
CA GLY A 28 -12.92 -33.63 10.92
C GLY A 28 -11.67 -34.48 10.65
N GLU A 29 -10.88 -34.15 9.62
CA GLU A 29 -9.66 -34.85 9.26
C GLU A 29 -8.47 -34.40 10.12
N ILE A 30 -7.74 -35.36 10.70
CA ILE A 30 -6.44 -35.13 11.31
C ILE A 30 -5.38 -35.11 10.21
N VAL A 31 -4.62 -34.02 10.15
CA VAL A 31 -3.65 -33.76 9.08
C VAL A 31 -2.26 -34.09 9.57
N GLU A 32 -1.53 -34.94 8.86
CA GLU A 32 -0.14 -35.28 9.19
C GLU A 32 0.78 -35.07 7.99
N GLY A 33 2.00 -34.61 8.26
CA GLY A 33 3.00 -34.35 7.24
C GLY A 33 4.39 -34.10 7.84
N ARG A 34 5.39 -34.02 6.98
CA ARG A 34 6.77 -33.63 7.35
C ARG A 34 6.88 -32.10 7.41
N VAL A 35 7.57 -31.59 8.42
CA VAL A 35 7.77 -30.15 8.61
C VAL A 35 8.74 -29.57 7.58
N ARG A 36 8.41 -28.39 7.05
CA ARG A 36 9.33 -27.54 6.30
C ARG A 36 9.19 -26.07 6.70
N TRP A 37 10.25 -25.45 7.19
CA TRP A 37 10.34 -24.02 7.46
C TRP A 37 10.73 -23.22 6.21
N LEU A 38 9.99 -22.15 5.91
CA LEU A 38 10.27 -21.22 4.81
C LEU A 38 10.34 -19.79 5.37
N ASP A 39 11.50 -19.12 5.23
CA ASP A 39 11.73 -17.76 5.75
C ASP A 39 11.88 -16.71 4.63
N THR A 40 12.40 -17.13 3.47
CA THR A 40 12.71 -16.24 2.35
C THR A 40 12.02 -16.67 1.05
N PRO A 41 11.81 -15.74 0.09
CA PRO A 41 11.26 -16.12 -1.22
C PRO A 41 12.09 -17.19 -1.93
N GLU A 42 13.41 -17.16 -1.76
CA GLU A 42 14.34 -18.16 -2.29
C GLU A 42 14.11 -19.55 -1.68
N ASP A 43 13.80 -19.63 -0.38
CA ASP A 43 13.44 -20.89 0.26
C ASP A 43 12.16 -21.49 -0.34
N VAL A 44 11.16 -20.64 -0.61
CA VAL A 44 9.89 -21.06 -1.21
C VAL A 44 10.10 -21.56 -2.64
N ILE A 45 10.85 -20.82 -3.46
CA ILE A 45 11.18 -21.23 -4.84
C ILE A 45 11.95 -22.55 -4.81
N GLY A 46 13.01 -22.63 -4.01
CA GLY A 46 13.84 -23.83 -3.90
C GLY A 46 13.07 -25.05 -3.37
N PHE A 47 12.10 -24.84 -2.47
CA PHE A 47 11.22 -25.89 -1.97
C PHE A 47 10.34 -26.47 -3.08
N VAL A 48 9.65 -25.63 -3.85
CA VAL A 48 8.75 -26.09 -4.91
C VAL A 48 9.51 -26.69 -6.08
N GLU A 49 10.70 -26.17 -6.41
CA GLU A 49 11.53 -26.67 -7.51
C GLU A 49 12.44 -27.86 -7.12
N SER A 50 12.43 -28.28 -5.84
CA SER A 50 13.29 -29.36 -5.34
C SER A 50 13.04 -30.72 -5.99
N GLY A 51 11.85 -30.92 -6.56
CA GLY A 51 11.38 -32.22 -7.05
C GLY A 51 10.94 -33.19 -5.95
N GLU A 52 10.88 -32.74 -4.69
CA GLU A 52 10.30 -33.52 -3.59
C GLU A 52 8.77 -33.59 -3.70
N ASP A 53 8.18 -34.64 -3.11
CA ASP A 53 6.73 -34.73 -2.98
C ASP A 53 6.23 -33.77 -1.88
N VAL A 54 5.75 -32.61 -2.31
CA VAL A 54 5.23 -31.55 -1.44
C VAL A 54 3.88 -31.90 -0.81
N SER A 55 3.15 -32.90 -1.34
CA SER A 55 1.80 -33.25 -0.88
C SER A 55 1.78 -33.92 0.50
N ASP A 56 2.95 -34.34 1.01
CA ASP A 56 3.18 -34.84 2.38
C ASP A 56 3.83 -33.80 3.30
N VAL A 57 3.95 -32.54 2.87
CA VAL A 57 4.68 -31.49 3.62
C VAL A 57 3.73 -30.52 4.30
N ILE A 58 3.98 -30.23 5.58
CA ILE A 58 3.36 -29.14 6.33
C ILE A 58 4.37 -27.98 6.39
N VAL A 59 4.01 -26.87 5.76
CA VAL A 59 4.85 -25.67 5.71
C VAL A 59 4.64 -24.83 6.96
N ILE A 60 5.75 -24.39 7.56
CA ILE A 60 5.76 -23.40 8.63
C ILE A 60 6.40 -22.11 8.10
N ALA A 61 5.75 -20.97 8.31
CA ALA A 61 6.25 -19.65 7.95
C ALA A 61 6.05 -18.65 9.10
N ARG A 62 6.78 -17.53 9.09
CA ARG A 62 6.63 -16.50 10.13
C ARG A 62 5.26 -15.81 10.03
N GLY A 63 5.00 -15.18 8.89
CA GLY A 63 3.86 -14.29 8.68
C GLY A 63 2.72 -14.93 7.89
N GLY A 64 1.53 -14.36 8.06
CA GLY A 64 0.28 -14.78 7.41
C GLY A 64 -0.05 -14.07 6.10
N THR A 65 0.95 -13.58 5.36
CA THR A 65 0.69 -12.90 4.07
C THR A 65 0.63 -13.90 2.93
N THR A 66 -0.45 -13.87 2.15
CA THR A 66 -0.76 -14.87 1.12
C THR A 66 0.34 -15.04 0.11
N THR A 67 0.81 -13.94 -0.47
CA THR A 67 1.67 -14.02 -1.65
C THR A 67 3.00 -14.64 -1.34
N PHE A 68 3.46 -14.65 -0.08
CA PHE A 68 4.70 -15.32 0.31
C PHE A 68 4.63 -16.84 0.11
N LEU A 69 3.50 -17.47 0.42
CA LEU A 69 3.32 -18.92 0.26
C LEU A 69 2.60 -19.29 -1.05
N ALA A 70 2.45 -18.35 -1.99
CA ALA A 70 1.73 -18.54 -3.25
C ALA A 70 2.14 -19.83 -3.99
N MET A 71 3.45 -20.00 -4.22
CA MET A 71 3.96 -21.18 -4.92
C MET A 71 3.74 -22.48 -4.14
N ALA A 72 3.85 -22.45 -2.80
CA ALA A 72 3.62 -23.61 -1.96
C ALA A 72 2.14 -24.04 -1.95
N LEU A 73 1.22 -23.07 -1.91
CA LEU A 73 -0.23 -23.33 -2.01
C LEU A 73 -0.58 -23.93 -3.37
N ASN A 74 -0.08 -23.35 -4.47
CA ASN A 74 -0.25 -23.88 -5.84
C ASN A 74 0.29 -25.31 -5.97
N ALA A 75 1.42 -25.60 -5.32
CA ALA A 75 2.04 -26.93 -5.36
C ALA A 75 1.24 -27.99 -4.58
N GLY A 76 0.27 -27.57 -3.74
CA GLY A 76 -0.63 -28.48 -3.02
C GLY A 76 -0.02 -29.08 -1.76
N VAL A 77 0.62 -28.25 -0.93
CA VAL A 77 1.12 -28.66 0.39
C VAL A 77 0.03 -29.24 1.28
N ARG A 78 0.40 -30.14 2.20
CA ARG A 78 -0.53 -30.87 3.06
C ARG A 78 -1.21 -29.99 4.12
N GLY A 79 -0.52 -28.96 4.57
CA GLY A 79 -1.01 -28.02 5.58
C GLY A 79 -0.07 -26.83 5.76
N VAL A 80 -0.59 -25.78 6.40
CA VAL A 80 0.13 -24.53 6.65
C VAL A 80 0.05 -24.15 8.13
N ILE A 81 1.18 -23.76 8.70
CA ILE A 81 1.25 -23.17 10.04
C ILE A 81 1.96 -21.82 9.96
N THR A 82 1.43 -20.81 10.65
CA THR A 82 2.12 -19.53 10.81
C THR A 82 2.35 -19.13 12.26
N LEU A 83 3.39 -18.36 12.53
CA LEU A 83 3.70 -17.83 13.87
C LEU A 83 2.91 -16.55 14.18
N GLN A 84 2.37 -15.88 13.16
CA GLN A 84 1.62 -14.63 13.24
C GLN A 84 0.44 -14.64 12.24
N GLY A 85 -0.53 -13.74 12.41
CA GLY A 85 -1.70 -13.59 11.52
C GLY A 85 -3.03 -14.03 12.13
N ALA A 86 -4.13 -13.72 11.43
CA ALA A 86 -5.50 -14.01 11.86
C ALA A 86 -6.25 -14.81 10.78
N PRO A 87 -7.27 -15.62 11.15
CA PRO A 87 -8.08 -16.38 10.18
C PRO A 87 -8.73 -15.54 9.06
N GLU A 88 -8.99 -14.26 9.33
CA GLU A 88 -9.56 -13.28 8.39
C GLU A 88 -8.51 -12.65 7.45
N SER A 89 -7.24 -13.00 7.63
CA SER A 89 -6.15 -12.54 6.77
C SER A 89 -6.21 -13.15 5.38
N HIS A 90 -5.50 -12.57 4.41
CA HIS A 90 -5.45 -13.09 3.05
C HIS A 90 -5.00 -14.57 3.03
N LEU A 91 -4.00 -14.97 3.81
CA LEU A 91 -3.53 -16.36 3.79
C LEU A 91 -4.60 -17.27 4.37
N GLY A 92 -5.28 -16.81 5.41
CA GLY A 92 -6.41 -17.52 5.99
C GLY A 92 -7.53 -17.76 4.97
N ILE A 93 -7.88 -16.72 4.19
CA ILE A 93 -8.83 -16.84 3.08
C ILE A 93 -8.34 -17.89 2.09
N LEU A 94 -7.14 -17.75 1.53
CA LEU A 94 -6.71 -18.67 0.48
C LEU A 94 -6.50 -20.11 0.96
N SER A 95 -6.04 -20.33 2.18
CA SER A 95 -5.99 -21.68 2.73
C SER A 95 -7.38 -22.35 2.69
N ARG A 96 -8.46 -21.62 3.00
CA ARG A 96 -9.83 -22.13 2.81
C ARG A 96 -10.16 -22.34 1.35
N GLU A 97 -9.81 -21.40 0.48
CA GLU A 97 -10.13 -21.44 -0.95
C GLU A 97 -9.47 -22.61 -1.69
N TYR A 98 -8.26 -23.01 -1.26
CA TYR A 98 -7.61 -24.23 -1.73
C TYR A 98 -8.05 -25.51 -1.00
N GLY A 99 -8.71 -25.38 0.15
CA GLY A 99 -9.00 -26.50 1.05
C GLY A 99 -7.78 -27.04 1.77
N ILE A 100 -6.76 -26.21 1.98
CA ILE A 100 -5.52 -26.56 2.68
C ILE A 100 -5.70 -26.23 4.17
N PRO A 101 -5.62 -27.23 5.08
CA PRO A 101 -5.70 -27.00 6.51
C PRO A 101 -4.66 -26.00 7.01
N CYS A 102 -5.09 -25.01 7.80
CA CYS A 102 -4.22 -23.95 8.28
C CYS A 102 -4.48 -23.60 9.76
N ILE A 103 -3.40 -23.46 10.53
CA ILE A 103 -3.42 -22.95 11.90
C ILE A 103 -2.47 -21.75 11.98
N MET A 104 -2.98 -20.60 12.39
CA MET A 104 -2.23 -19.35 12.43
C MET A 104 -1.90 -18.93 13.86
N SER A 105 -0.90 -18.06 14.00
CA SER A 105 -0.45 -17.53 15.30
C SER A 105 -0.12 -18.64 16.32
N VAL A 106 0.55 -19.69 15.86
CA VAL A 106 0.99 -20.80 16.72
C VAL A 106 2.22 -20.35 17.51
N ALA A 107 2.10 -20.37 18.84
CA ALA A 107 3.24 -20.27 19.73
C ALA A 107 3.74 -21.68 20.07
N PHE A 108 4.93 -22.03 19.57
CA PHE A 108 5.55 -23.32 19.89
C PHE A 108 6.29 -23.25 21.23
N ASP A 109 6.00 -24.20 22.11
CA ASP A 109 6.64 -24.31 23.42
C ASP A 109 7.97 -25.09 23.36
N ARG A 110 8.17 -25.91 22.32
CA ARG A 110 9.34 -26.77 22.11
C ARG A 110 9.71 -26.85 20.64
N GLY A 111 11.00 -27.00 20.36
CA GLY A 111 11.54 -27.14 19.02
C GLY A 111 12.97 -26.62 18.91
N VAL A 112 13.43 -26.39 17.68
CA VAL A 112 14.72 -25.77 17.36
C VAL A 112 14.57 -24.25 17.18
N ARG A 113 15.68 -23.53 17.24
CA ARG A 113 15.73 -22.09 17.03
C ARG A 113 15.94 -21.73 15.56
N THR A 114 15.15 -20.79 15.05
CA THR A 114 15.40 -20.16 13.75
C THR A 114 16.60 -19.21 13.83
N SER A 115 17.05 -18.71 12.67
CA SER A 115 18.06 -17.65 12.58
C SER A 115 17.67 -16.34 13.28
N ARG A 116 16.37 -16.09 13.50
CA ARG A 116 15.85 -14.92 14.22
C ARG A 116 15.42 -15.23 15.66
N GLY A 117 15.63 -16.46 16.13
CA GLY A 117 15.41 -16.87 17.53
C GLY A 117 14.02 -17.44 17.86
N GLU A 118 13.13 -17.58 16.87
CA GLU A 118 11.82 -18.22 17.09
C GLU A 118 11.98 -19.72 17.39
N THR A 119 11.09 -20.27 18.23
CA THR A 119 10.98 -21.72 18.41
C THR A 119 10.08 -22.30 17.32
N ILE A 120 10.56 -23.33 16.61
CA ILE A 120 9.73 -24.10 15.67
C ILE A 120 10.13 -25.59 15.69
N PRO A 121 9.24 -26.53 15.29
CA PRO A 121 9.65 -27.90 14.98
C PRO A 121 10.75 -27.93 13.92
N ALA A 122 11.71 -28.86 14.04
CA ALA A 122 12.80 -29.01 13.07
C ALA A 122 12.29 -29.53 11.72
N ASP A 123 12.95 -29.12 10.63
CA ASP A 123 12.70 -29.64 9.29
C ASP A 123 12.76 -31.18 9.25
N GLY A 124 11.79 -31.79 8.56
CA GLY A 124 11.68 -33.24 8.38
C GLY A 124 10.92 -34.00 9.49
N VAL A 125 10.70 -33.38 10.66
CA VAL A 125 9.92 -33.97 11.76
C VAL A 125 8.49 -34.27 11.32
N ARG A 126 7.91 -35.39 11.76
CA ARG A 126 6.48 -35.66 11.56
C ARG A 126 5.63 -34.81 12.50
N LEU A 127 4.73 -34.03 11.92
CA LEU A 127 3.81 -33.14 12.61
C LEU A 127 2.36 -33.53 12.32
N ARG A 128 1.51 -33.35 13.33
CA ARG A 128 0.06 -33.55 13.29
C ARG A 128 -0.66 -32.23 13.61
N MET A 129 -1.61 -31.84 12.77
CA MET A 129 -2.54 -30.73 12.99
C MET A 129 -3.94 -31.29 13.27
N ASP A 130 -4.54 -30.88 14.37
CA ASP A 130 -5.97 -31.07 14.65
C ASP A 130 -6.70 -29.75 14.38
N VAL A 131 -7.51 -29.77 13.33
CA VAL A 131 -8.30 -28.63 12.84
C VAL A 131 -9.80 -28.87 12.98
N SER A 132 -10.20 -29.76 13.89
CA SER A 132 -11.59 -30.16 14.09
C SER A 132 -12.43 -29.18 14.92
N THR A 133 -11.79 -28.24 15.62
CA THR A 133 -12.47 -27.28 16.50
C THR A 133 -12.07 -25.83 16.20
N ARG A 134 -12.94 -24.88 16.54
CA ARG A 134 -12.72 -23.42 16.43
C ARG A 134 -13.07 -22.76 17.77
N PRO A 135 -12.37 -21.69 18.22
CA PRO A 135 -11.34 -20.91 17.51
C PRO A 135 -9.95 -21.54 17.43
N HIS A 136 -9.69 -22.68 18.08
CA HIS A 136 -8.32 -23.17 18.24
C HIS A 136 -8.03 -24.48 17.51
N GLY A 137 -6.85 -24.54 16.88
CA GLY A 137 -6.24 -25.76 16.35
C GLY A 137 -5.07 -26.22 17.22
N LEU A 138 -4.86 -27.53 17.32
CA LEU A 138 -3.76 -28.11 18.10
C LEU A 138 -2.67 -28.64 17.18
N VAL A 139 -1.42 -28.44 17.59
CA VAL A 139 -0.23 -28.90 16.85
C VAL A 139 0.57 -29.86 17.72
N SER A 140 0.84 -31.05 17.20
CA SER A 140 1.65 -32.08 17.85
C SER A 140 2.77 -32.56 16.94
N VAL A 141 3.89 -33.00 17.50
CA VAL A 141 5.00 -33.61 16.75
C VAL A 141 5.29 -35.00 17.28
N GLU A 142 5.98 -35.84 16.50
CA GLU A 142 6.43 -37.14 16.95
C GLU A 142 7.30 -37.05 18.23
N SER A 143 7.11 -37.99 19.14
CA SER A 143 7.87 -38.07 20.39
C SER A 143 9.37 -38.16 20.11
N GLY A 144 10.16 -37.36 20.83
CA GLY A 144 11.62 -37.32 20.66
C GLY A 144 12.11 -36.44 19.50
N ALA A 145 11.23 -35.62 18.91
CA ALA A 145 11.63 -34.58 17.96
C ALA A 145 12.74 -33.68 18.54
N PRO A 146 13.69 -33.19 17.71
CA PRO A 146 14.79 -32.35 18.17
C PRO A 146 14.32 -31.08 18.89
N VAL A 147 14.95 -30.76 20.02
CA VAL A 147 14.72 -29.55 20.81
C VAL A 147 16.06 -28.85 21.07
N ASP A 148 16.09 -27.53 20.96
CA ASP A 148 17.20 -26.70 21.43
C ASP A 148 16.90 -26.16 22.84
N ASP A 149 17.54 -26.78 23.84
CA ASP A 149 17.43 -26.42 25.26
C ASP A 149 18.44 -25.32 25.67
N SER A 150 19.15 -24.71 24.71
CA SER A 150 20.11 -23.64 25.00
C SER A 150 19.39 -22.43 25.61
N PRO A 151 19.98 -21.74 26.62
CA PRO A 151 19.35 -20.60 27.25
C PRO A 151 19.08 -19.49 26.22
N VAL A 152 17.88 -18.91 26.26
CA VAL A 152 17.47 -17.81 25.38
C VAL A 152 18.41 -16.63 25.59
N GLU A 153 19.15 -16.23 24.55
CA GLU A 153 19.85 -14.95 24.55
C GLU A 153 18.79 -13.85 24.60
N ASP A 154 18.88 -12.97 25.60
CA ASP A 154 17.96 -11.85 25.80
C ASP A 154 18.02 -10.96 24.55
N SER A 155 17.06 -11.11 23.64
CA SER A 155 17.11 -10.55 22.29
C SER A 155 16.95 -9.03 22.24
N GLY A 156 16.96 -8.35 23.39
CA GLY A 156 16.82 -6.90 23.51
C GLY A 156 15.44 -6.36 23.11
N ALA A 157 14.57 -7.20 22.53
CA ALA A 157 13.17 -6.89 22.26
C ALA A 157 12.39 -7.04 23.58
N GLN A 158 11.97 -5.93 24.16
CA GLN A 158 11.07 -5.96 25.32
C GLN A 158 9.76 -6.65 24.93
N ALA A 159 9.50 -7.83 25.51
CA ALA A 159 8.18 -8.43 25.46
C ALA A 159 7.15 -7.44 26.02
N MET A 160 6.03 -7.27 25.33
CA MET A 160 4.95 -6.39 25.76
C MET A 160 4.48 -6.77 27.16
N SER A 161 4.23 -5.77 28.01
CA SER A 161 3.70 -6.02 29.34
C SER A 161 2.30 -6.67 29.25
N PRO A 162 1.88 -7.45 30.26
CA PRO A 162 0.52 -8.01 30.29
C PRO A 162 -0.58 -6.95 30.17
N GLU A 163 -0.35 -5.75 30.67
CA GLU A 163 -1.28 -4.61 30.56
C GLU A 163 -1.37 -4.11 29.12
N GLN A 164 -0.25 -3.97 28.42
CA GLN A 164 -0.23 -3.57 27.01
C GLN A 164 -0.93 -4.62 26.13
N MET A 165 -0.71 -5.90 26.41
CA MET A 165 -1.40 -7.00 25.72
C MET A 165 -2.91 -6.96 25.96
N ALA A 166 -3.35 -6.72 27.19
CA ALA A 166 -4.78 -6.58 27.52
C ALA A 166 -5.41 -5.36 26.82
N GLN A 167 -4.68 -4.25 26.70
CA GLN A 167 -5.15 -3.07 25.98
C GLN A 167 -5.30 -3.34 24.47
N ILE A 168 -4.32 -4.00 23.85
CA ILE A 168 -4.43 -4.41 22.44
C ILE A 168 -5.62 -5.34 22.23
N GLN A 169 -5.79 -6.34 23.10
CA GLN A 169 -6.94 -7.26 23.04
C GLN A 169 -8.28 -6.52 23.18
N ALA A 170 -8.36 -5.52 24.04
CA ALA A 170 -9.57 -4.70 24.17
C ALA A 170 -9.86 -3.90 22.89
N LEU A 171 -8.83 -3.32 22.26
CA LEU A 171 -8.96 -2.57 21.00
C LEU A 171 -9.21 -3.46 19.79
N LEU A 172 -8.78 -4.73 19.82
CA LEU A 172 -9.13 -5.74 18.80
C LEU A 172 -10.58 -6.22 18.94
N ALA A 173 -11.10 -6.28 20.17
CA ALA A 173 -12.45 -6.76 20.43
C ALA A 173 -13.52 -5.68 20.24
N ASN A 174 -13.21 -4.42 20.55
CA ASN A 174 -14.14 -3.29 20.42
C ASN A 174 -13.40 -2.03 19.94
N PHE A 175 -14.00 -1.31 18.99
CA PHE A 175 -13.51 -0.03 18.51
C PHE A 175 -13.47 0.97 19.66
N GLN A 176 -12.29 1.55 19.87
CA GLN A 176 -11.99 2.44 21.00
C GLN A 176 -12.29 1.81 22.37
N GLY A 177 -12.36 0.48 22.45
CA GLY A 177 -12.70 -0.26 23.66
C GLY A 177 -14.20 -0.25 24.02
N GLU A 178 -15.06 0.32 23.18
CA GLU A 178 -16.48 0.57 23.50
C GLU A 178 -17.47 -0.01 22.50
N VAL A 179 -17.19 0.13 21.19
CA VAL A 179 -18.17 -0.20 20.14
C VAL A 179 -17.85 -1.58 19.56
N PRO A 180 -18.78 -2.56 19.64
CA PRO A 180 -18.55 -3.90 19.12
C PRO A 180 -18.53 -3.92 17.57
N PRO A 181 -18.09 -5.03 16.95
CA PRO A 181 -18.22 -5.23 15.51
C PRO A 181 -19.68 -5.53 15.12
N GLY A 182 -19.94 -5.57 13.81
CA GLY A 182 -21.22 -6.04 13.27
C GLY A 182 -22.38 -5.05 13.42
N THR A 183 -23.61 -5.57 13.26
CA THR A 183 -24.85 -4.78 13.32
C THR A 183 -25.10 -4.12 14.68
N ALA A 184 -24.54 -4.68 15.76
CA ALA A 184 -24.58 -4.06 17.08
C ALA A 184 -23.74 -2.78 17.14
N GLY A 185 -22.56 -2.78 16.51
CA GLY A 185 -21.72 -1.60 16.37
C GLY A 185 -22.35 -0.55 15.46
N ASP A 186 -22.92 -0.98 14.33
CA ASP A 186 -23.66 -0.09 13.40
C ASP A 186 -24.74 0.70 14.15
N ALA A 187 -25.57 0.01 14.93
CA ALA A 187 -26.66 0.65 15.68
C ALA A 187 -26.15 1.74 16.65
N ILE A 188 -25.00 1.51 17.29
CA ILE A 188 -24.36 2.50 18.18
C ILE A 188 -23.83 3.67 17.37
N MET A 189 -23.08 3.42 16.29
CA MET A 189 -22.49 4.46 15.46
C MET A 189 -23.55 5.32 14.78
N ARG A 190 -24.65 4.73 14.31
CA ARG A 190 -25.80 5.47 13.78
C ARG A 190 -26.44 6.37 14.83
N GLY A 191 -26.47 5.94 16.09
CA GLY A 191 -26.93 6.77 17.21
C GLY A 191 -26.01 7.95 17.53
N ARG A 192 -24.76 7.94 17.05
CA ARG A 192 -23.78 9.03 17.22
C ARG A 192 -23.84 10.08 16.10
N LEU A 193 -24.47 9.77 14.96
CA LEU A 193 -24.61 10.70 13.84
C LEU A 193 -25.42 11.93 14.25
N THR A 194 -24.98 13.10 13.76
CA THR A 194 -25.68 14.38 13.98
C THR A 194 -26.55 14.80 12.79
N SER A 195 -26.38 14.11 11.66
CA SER A 195 -27.05 14.36 10.37
C SER A 195 -27.62 13.07 9.76
N ASN A 196 -28.35 13.21 8.64
CA ASN A 196 -28.83 12.08 7.83
C ASN A 196 -27.91 11.79 6.62
N VAL A 197 -26.64 12.22 6.66
CA VAL A 197 -25.74 12.18 5.49
C VAL A 197 -25.51 10.78 4.92
N LEU A 198 -25.54 9.75 5.78
CA LEU A 198 -25.35 8.35 5.39
C LEU A 198 -26.61 7.69 4.79
N ASP A 199 -27.73 8.42 4.73
CA ASP A 199 -28.92 8.03 4.00
C ASP A 199 -28.88 8.66 2.59
N LEU A 200 -28.93 7.82 1.57
CA LEU A 200 -28.91 8.24 0.18
C LEU A 200 -30.28 8.75 -0.29
N ASP A 201 -31.34 8.61 0.51
CA ASP A 201 -32.67 9.15 0.27
C ASP A 201 -32.96 10.45 1.06
N ASP A 202 -31.91 11.02 1.66
CA ASP A 202 -31.94 12.35 2.25
C ASP A 202 -32.60 13.38 1.29
N PRO A 203 -33.67 14.08 1.71
CA PRO A 203 -34.33 15.09 0.87
C PRO A 203 -33.38 16.21 0.42
N ASP A 204 -32.34 16.48 1.20
CA ASP A 204 -31.33 17.49 0.89
C ASP A 204 -30.09 16.89 0.20
N TYR A 205 -30.17 15.66 -0.32
CA TYR A 205 -29.04 14.91 -0.88
C TYR A 205 -28.16 15.69 -1.88
N ASP A 206 -28.78 16.45 -2.80
CA ASP A 206 -28.07 17.10 -3.91
C ASP A 206 -27.27 18.35 -3.49
N ARG A 207 -27.40 18.83 -2.24
CA ARG A 207 -26.63 19.98 -1.76
C ARG A 207 -25.18 19.61 -1.46
N ASP A 208 -24.33 20.63 -1.35
CA ASP A 208 -22.97 20.44 -0.86
C ASP A 208 -22.96 20.02 0.61
N LEU A 209 -22.09 19.06 0.94
CA LEU A 209 -21.93 18.59 2.31
C LEU A 209 -21.40 19.71 3.20
N SER A 210 -22.00 19.83 4.39
CA SER A 210 -21.45 20.64 5.47
C SER A 210 -20.25 19.94 6.11
N ILE A 211 -19.45 20.70 6.87
CA ILE A 211 -18.31 20.16 7.61
C ILE A 211 -18.76 19.11 8.64
N ASP A 212 -19.87 19.38 9.35
CA ASP A 212 -20.40 18.45 10.36
C ASP A 212 -20.82 17.11 9.73
N GLU A 213 -21.38 17.13 8.53
CA GLU A 213 -21.72 15.92 7.79
C GLU A 213 -20.50 15.15 7.29
N VAL A 214 -19.45 15.87 6.86
CA VAL A 214 -18.18 15.23 6.51
C VAL A 214 -17.60 14.54 7.74
N ASN A 215 -17.64 15.18 8.91
CA ASN A 215 -17.16 14.60 10.16
C ASN A 215 -18.01 13.38 10.60
N ASP A 216 -19.33 13.42 10.41
CA ASP A 216 -20.20 12.25 10.62
C ASP A 216 -19.78 11.07 9.72
N ILE A 217 -19.49 11.32 8.44
CA ILE A 217 -18.96 10.30 7.51
C ILE A 217 -17.62 9.75 8.02
N LEU A 218 -16.67 10.63 8.38
CA LEU A 218 -15.34 10.24 8.83
C LEU A 218 -15.37 9.37 10.09
N HIS A 219 -16.18 9.74 11.08
CA HIS A 219 -16.31 8.97 12.32
C HIS A 219 -16.97 7.60 12.09
N TYR A 220 -17.97 7.52 11.21
CA TYR A 220 -18.55 6.23 10.84
C TYR A 220 -17.55 5.37 10.06
N LEU A 221 -16.82 5.97 9.11
CA LEU A 221 -15.77 5.29 8.33
C LEU A 221 -14.67 4.71 9.22
N ALA A 222 -14.23 5.41 10.27
CA ALA A 222 -13.23 4.89 11.19
C ALA A 222 -13.67 3.60 11.88
N TRP A 223 -14.93 3.55 12.34
CA TRP A 223 -15.49 2.32 12.91
C TRP A 223 -15.70 1.24 11.83
N ASN A 224 -16.24 1.60 10.67
CA ASN A 224 -16.49 0.67 9.55
C ASN A 224 -15.18 0.03 9.06
N GLU A 225 -14.10 0.81 8.96
CA GLU A 225 -12.77 0.31 8.64
C GLU A 225 -12.21 -0.60 9.74
N TRP A 226 -12.39 -0.23 11.01
CA TRP A 226 -12.02 -1.08 12.13
C TRP A 226 -12.80 -2.42 12.11
N ASP A 227 -14.12 -2.39 11.92
CA ASP A 227 -14.96 -3.59 11.84
C ASP A 227 -14.50 -4.52 10.71
N ALA A 228 -14.02 -3.92 9.62
CA ALA A 228 -13.51 -4.61 8.47
C ALA A 228 -12.09 -5.17 8.59
N LEU A 229 -11.20 -4.46 9.31
CA LEU A 229 -9.75 -4.67 9.22
C LEU A 229 -9.03 -4.81 10.56
N ALA A 230 -9.67 -4.63 11.72
CA ALA A 230 -9.00 -4.63 13.02
C ALA A 230 -8.22 -5.93 13.29
N ALA A 231 -8.81 -7.08 12.94
CA ALA A 231 -8.14 -8.38 13.07
C ALA A 231 -6.84 -8.46 12.25
N ARG A 232 -6.67 -7.63 11.22
CA ARG A 232 -5.45 -7.56 10.41
C ARG A 232 -4.31 -6.82 11.10
N ALA A 233 -4.57 -6.07 12.17
CA ALA A 233 -3.48 -5.43 12.93
C ALA A 233 -2.50 -6.47 13.52
N THR A 234 -2.89 -7.74 13.61
CA THR A 234 -2.02 -8.86 14.01
C THR A 234 -1.36 -9.60 12.84
N GLU A 235 -1.59 -9.17 11.59
CA GLU A 235 -0.88 -9.71 10.43
C GLU A 235 0.59 -9.29 10.48
N GLY A 236 1.47 -10.30 10.51
CA GLY A 236 2.92 -10.12 10.53
C GLY A 236 3.51 -9.56 9.24
N GLU A 237 4.84 -9.42 9.25
CA GLU A 237 5.64 -9.06 8.08
C GLU A 237 5.46 -10.09 6.94
N SER A 238 5.36 -9.62 5.68
CA SER A 238 5.43 -10.51 4.52
C SER A 238 6.89 -10.81 4.16
N GLY A 239 7.19 -12.07 3.87
CA GLY A 239 8.49 -12.44 3.31
C GLY A 239 8.70 -11.99 1.85
N LEU A 240 7.63 -11.66 1.10
CA LEU A 240 7.72 -11.28 -0.31
C LEU A 240 7.48 -9.78 -0.56
N ILE A 241 6.36 -9.25 -0.04
CA ILE A 241 5.86 -7.90 -0.37
C ILE A 241 5.75 -7.04 0.91
N PRO A 242 6.52 -5.95 1.05
CA PRO A 242 6.58 -5.12 2.27
C PRO A 242 5.28 -4.32 2.49
N ARG A 243 4.30 -5.01 3.09
CA ARG A 243 2.91 -4.56 3.06
C ARG A 243 2.65 -3.27 3.82
N GLN A 244 3.10 -3.22 5.08
CA GLN A 244 2.87 -2.07 5.93
C GLN A 244 3.50 -0.81 5.34
N GLU A 245 4.68 -0.95 4.73
CA GLU A 245 5.38 0.15 4.07
C GLU A 245 4.66 0.64 2.81
N TYR A 246 4.22 -0.27 1.92
CA TYR A 246 3.48 0.17 0.73
C TYR A 246 2.08 0.69 1.09
N GLU A 247 1.41 0.10 2.09
CA GLU A 247 0.11 0.57 2.59
C GLU A 247 0.28 2.00 3.12
N ALA A 248 1.29 2.27 3.94
CA ALA A 248 1.58 3.62 4.43
C ALA A 248 1.87 4.62 3.29
N MET A 249 2.68 4.22 2.30
CA MET A 249 2.99 5.07 1.15
C MET A 249 1.75 5.35 0.29
N GLY A 250 0.99 4.31 -0.07
CA GLY A 250 -0.17 4.43 -0.95
C GLY A 250 -1.39 5.11 -0.29
N ILE A 251 -1.61 4.88 1.01
CA ILE A 251 -2.63 5.61 1.78
C ILE A 251 -2.25 7.09 1.88
N MET A 252 -0.99 7.40 2.23
CA MET A 252 -0.52 8.79 2.24
C MET A 252 -0.61 9.44 0.84
N ASP A 253 -0.31 8.71 -0.22
CA ASP A 253 -0.45 9.18 -1.61
C ASP A 253 -1.90 9.52 -1.97
N SER A 254 -2.85 8.70 -1.50
CA SER A 254 -4.28 8.92 -1.73
C SER A 254 -4.73 10.30 -1.25
N TRP A 255 -4.17 10.82 -0.15
CA TRP A 255 -4.45 12.19 0.32
C TRP A 255 -4.03 13.27 -0.67
N PHE A 256 -2.84 13.12 -1.28
CA PHE A 256 -2.32 14.11 -2.22
C PHE A 256 -3.00 14.05 -3.60
N HIS A 257 -3.57 12.91 -3.96
CA HIS A 257 -4.08 12.67 -5.31
C HIS A 257 -5.61 12.54 -5.41
N HIS A 258 -6.24 11.69 -4.61
CA HIS A 258 -7.64 11.31 -4.80
C HIS A 258 -8.60 12.49 -4.76
N PRO A 259 -8.51 13.44 -3.81
CA PRO A 259 -9.44 14.56 -3.79
C PRO A 259 -9.39 15.39 -5.08
N GLN A 260 -8.21 15.56 -5.66
CA GLN A 260 -8.04 16.25 -6.94
C GLN A 260 -8.56 15.43 -8.12
N TRP A 261 -8.23 14.14 -8.21
CA TRP A 261 -8.74 13.28 -9.29
C TRP A 261 -10.27 13.19 -9.28
N LEU A 262 -10.87 12.97 -8.10
CA LEU A 262 -12.34 12.91 -7.96
C LEU A 262 -13.00 14.23 -8.31
N LYS A 263 -12.38 15.36 -7.97
CA LYS A 263 -12.84 16.69 -8.39
C LYS A 263 -12.79 16.85 -9.90
N LEU A 264 -11.66 16.51 -10.54
CA LEU A 264 -11.50 16.62 -12.00
C LEU A 264 -12.49 15.73 -12.74
N ILE A 265 -12.70 14.50 -12.26
CA ILE A 265 -13.71 13.58 -12.80
C ILE A 265 -15.11 14.17 -12.65
N GLN A 266 -15.45 14.69 -11.47
CA GLN A 266 -16.75 15.33 -11.24
C GLN A 266 -16.95 16.56 -12.14
N ASP A 267 -15.93 17.40 -12.33
CA ASP A 267 -15.99 18.57 -13.20
C ASP A 267 -16.23 18.16 -14.67
N ARG A 268 -15.71 17.00 -15.09
CA ARG A 268 -15.91 16.43 -16.44
C ARG A 268 -17.32 15.88 -16.66
N VAL A 269 -17.80 15.03 -15.75
CA VAL A 269 -19.05 14.26 -15.98
C VAL A 269 -20.27 14.83 -15.25
N GLY A 270 -20.06 15.78 -14.33
CA GLY A 270 -21.10 16.33 -13.47
C GLY A 270 -21.60 15.35 -12.40
N ALA A 271 -22.42 15.83 -11.47
CA ALA A 271 -22.96 15.03 -10.38
C ALA A 271 -23.78 13.81 -10.86
N ASP A 272 -24.55 13.96 -11.94
CA ASP A 272 -25.32 12.86 -12.54
C ASP A 272 -24.42 11.85 -13.25
N GLY A 273 -23.33 12.29 -13.88
CA GLY A 273 -22.37 11.41 -14.50
C GLY A 273 -21.66 10.51 -13.48
N ILE A 274 -21.32 11.02 -12.29
CA ILE A 274 -20.75 10.20 -11.21
C ILE A 274 -21.72 9.08 -10.80
N LYS A 275 -23.00 9.40 -10.63
CA LYS A 275 -24.04 8.39 -10.32
C LYS A 275 -24.16 7.36 -11.45
N GLN A 276 -24.16 7.80 -12.71
CA GLN A 276 -24.23 6.91 -13.88
C GLN A 276 -23.03 5.98 -14.02
N ILE A 277 -21.82 6.46 -13.67
CA ILE A 277 -20.62 5.61 -13.62
C ILE A 277 -20.83 4.47 -12.62
N ALA A 278 -21.23 4.79 -11.39
CA ALA A 278 -21.40 3.77 -10.35
C ALA A 278 -22.59 2.83 -10.61
N ALA A 279 -23.65 3.30 -11.26
CA ALA A 279 -24.81 2.48 -11.65
C ALA A 279 -24.45 1.33 -12.61
N ARG A 280 -23.31 1.39 -13.30
CA ARG A 280 -22.81 0.27 -14.11
C ARG A 280 -22.61 -1.00 -13.30
N ALA A 281 -22.30 -0.90 -12.00
CA ALA A 281 -22.15 -2.05 -11.11
C ALA A 281 -23.41 -2.94 -11.02
N GLN A 282 -24.59 -2.38 -11.31
CA GLN A 282 -25.85 -3.14 -11.33
C GLN A 282 -25.96 -4.02 -12.59
N ASN A 283 -25.28 -3.63 -13.67
CA ASN A 283 -25.45 -4.19 -15.01
C ASN A 283 -24.18 -4.85 -15.58
N GLU A 284 -23.03 -4.64 -14.97
CA GLU A 284 -21.75 -5.20 -15.40
C GLU A 284 -21.19 -6.18 -14.35
N ILE A 285 -20.63 -7.29 -14.82
CA ILE A 285 -19.85 -8.23 -14.02
C ILE A 285 -18.38 -8.20 -14.43
N GLY A 286 -17.47 -8.65 -13.55
CA GLY A 286 -16.04 -8.51 -13.78
C GLY A 286 -15.66 -7.04 -13.87
N THR A 287 -16.22 -6.21 -12.99
CA THR A 287 -16.02 -4.77 -12.95
C THR A 287 -15.49 -4.31 -11.59
N LYS A 288 -14.49 -3.43 -11.63
CA LYS A 288 -13.93 -2.79 -10.43
C LYS A 288 -14.74 -1.58 -9.97
N ILE A 289 -15.82 -1.24 -10.67
CA ILE A 289 -16.83 -0.31 -10.13
C ILE A 289 -17.66 -1.10 -9.11
N ASN A 290 -17.14 -1.20 -7.89
CA ASN A 290 -17.71 -2.04 -6.81
C ASN A 290 -17.55 -1.35 -5.44
N LEU A 291 -17.97 -2.02 -4.36
CA LEU A 291 -17.94 -1.44 -3.01
C LEU A 291 -16.52 -1.05 -2.59
N LEU A 292 -15.52 -1.90 -2.85
CA LEU A 292 -14.14 -1.71 -2.39
C LEU A 292 -13.55 -0.41 -2.94
N HIS A 293 -13.69 -0.20 -4.24
CA HIS A 293 -13.11 0.97 -4.90
C HIS A 293 -13.82 2.27 -4.46
N ILE A 294 -15.14 2.24 -4.31
CA ILE A 294 -15.92 3.39 -3.84
C ILE A 294 -15.59 3.70 -2.37
N TRP A 295 -15.54 2.69 -1.52
CA TRP A 295 -15.17 2.79 -0.11
C TRP A 295 -13.77 3.36 0.06
N ALA A 296 -12.81 2.84 -0.71
CA ALA A 296 -11.42 3.24 -0.62
C ALA A 296 -11.17 4.69 -1.09
N CYS A 297 -11.95 5.19 -2.06
CA CYS A 297 -11.92 6.60 -2.46
C CYS A 297 -12.21 7.56 -1.27
N ALA A 298 -13.01 7.14 -0.28
CA ALA A 298 -13.27 7.91 0.94
C ALA A 298 -12.26 7.60 2.06
N SER A 299 -12.06 6.32 2.37
CA SER A 299 -11.24 5.92 3.53
C SER A 299 -9.77 6.27 3.34
N ALA A 300 -9.17 5.89 2.20
CA ALA A 300 -7.73 6.02 1.98
C ALA A 300 -7.27 7.48 1.95
N SER A 301 -8.03 8.38 1.33
CA SER A 301 -7.74 9.83 1.31
C SER A 301 -7.68 10.42 2.72
N SER A 302 -8.64 10.07 3.56
CA SER A 302 -8.79 10.64 4.90
C SER A 302 -7.79 10.04 5.87
N PHE A 303 -7.52 8.73 5.76
CA PHE A 303 -6.45 8.06 6.47
C PHE A 303 -5.09 8.66 6.08
N GLY A 304 -4.86 8.88 4.78
CA GLY A 304 -3.64 9.48 4.24
C GLY A 304 -3.33 10.84 4.83
N ARG A 305 -4.35 11.67 5.05
CA ARG A 305 -4.23 12.93 5.80
C ARG A 305 -3.73 12.68 7.22
N GLY A 306 -4.27 11.68 7.91
CA GLY A 306 -3.80 11.28 9.24
C GLY A 306 -2.31 10.91 9.26
N ILE A 307 -1.83 10.14 8.28
CA ILE A 307 -0.40 9.81 8.14
C ILE A 307 0.44 11.07 7.92
N ALA A 308 0.02 11.94 7.00
CA ALA A 308 0.74 13.18 6.70
C ALA A 308 0.82 14.12 7.93
N LEU A 309 -0.22 14.15 8.77
CA LEU A 309 -0.24 14.90 10.03
C LEU A 309 0.70 14.30 11.09
N GLU A 310 0.76 12.96 11.23
CA GLU A 310 1.70 12.28 12.13
C GLU A 310 3.17 12.56 11.75
N LEU A 311 3.44 12.62 10.45
CA LEU A 311 4.74 13.03 9.90
C LEU A 311 4.95 14.56 9.91
N LYS A 312 3.99 15.33 10.42
CA LYS A 312 3.98 16.79 10.53
C LYS A 312 4.16 17.52 9.19
N LEU A 313 3.86 16.87 8.07
CA LEU A 313 4.16 17.41 6.73
C LEU A 313 3.39 18.70 6.42
N HIS A 314 2.16 18.83 6.92
CA HIS A 314 1.33 20.01 6.81
C HIS A 314 0.49 20.23 8.08
N ASP A 315 -0.10 21.42 8.18
CA ASP A 315 -1.04 21.83 9.23
C ASP A 315 -2.42 21.16 9.10
N PHE A 316 -3.25 21.35 10.12
CA PHE A 316 -4.55 20.68 10.22
C PHE A 316 -5.55 21.16 9.16
N ASP A 317 -5.49 22.42 8.72
CA ASP A 317 -6.42 23.03 7.78
C ASP A 317 -6.00 22.94 6.31
N TYR A 318 -4.79 22.46 6.02
CA TYR A 318 -4.26 22.26 4.66
C TYR A 318 -5.21 21.48 3.74
N LYS A 319 -5.63 22.14 2.65
CA LYS A 319 -6.48 21.63 1.55
C LYS A 319 -7.74 20.89 2.00
N THR A 320 -8.25 21.17 3.19
CA THR A 320 -9.38 20.45 3.77
C THR A 320 -10.71 20.69 3.03
N SER A 321 -10.84 21.79 2.28
CA SER A 321 -11.98 22.03 1.37
C SER A 321 -12.14 20.95 0.28
N LEU A 322 -11.03 20.29 -0.10
CA LEU A 322 -11.07 19.18 -1.06
C LEU A 322 -11.70 17.91 -0.46
N ILE A 323 -11.64 17.72 0.86
CA ILE A 323 -12.27 16.58 1.54
C ILE A 323 -13.78 16.61 1.33
N THR A 324 -14.40 17.78 1.49
CA THR A 324 -15.85 17.96 1.27
C THR A 324 -16.23 17.62 -0.16
N THR A 325 -15.43 18.04 -1.13
CA THR A 325 -15.67 17.73 -2.55
C THR A 325 -15.53 16.24 -2.82
N ALA A 326 -14.45 15.62 -2.33
CA ALA A 326 -14.20 14.19 -2.49
C ALA A 326 -15.30 13.33 -1.86
N MET A 327 -15.72 13.63 -0.62
CA MET A 327 -16.80 12.92 0.07
C MET A 327 -18.14 13.09 -0.63
N SER A 328 -18.40 14.26 -1.23
CA SER A 328 -19.60 14.46 -2.05
C SER A 328 -19.58 13.58 -3.30
N SER A 329 -18.44 13.46 -3.99
CA SER A 329 -18.27 12.53 -5.10
C SER A 329 -18.48 11.07 -4.68
N VAL A 330 -17.91 10.65 -3.54
CA VAL A 330 -18.07 9.28 -3.03
C VAL A 330 -19.53 8.98 -2.66
N ARG A 331 -20.23 9.92 -2.00
CA ARG A 331 -21.66 9.78 -1.70
C ARG A 331 -22.50 9.63 -2.99
N ARG A 332 -22.09 10.27 -4.09
CA ARG A 332 -22.69 10.12 -5.43
C ARG A 332 -22.39 8.77 -6.07
N LEU A 333 -21.18 8.24 -5.89
CA LEU A 333 -20.86 6.87 -6.31
C LEU A 333 -21.75 5.87 -5.56
N TYR A 334 -21.90 5.98 -4.24
CA TYR A 334 -22.80 5.10 -3.49
C TYR A 334 -24.27 5.24 -3.91
N LYS A 335 -24.76 6.45 -4.22
CA LYS A 335 -26.12 6.63 -4.77
C LYS A 335 -26.29 5.94 -6.11
N GLY A 336 -25.29 6.00 -6.99
CA GLY A 336 -25.30 5.27 -8.25
C GLY A 336 -25.29 3.75 -8.04
N LEU A 337 -24.45 3.26 -7.14
CA LEU A 337 -24.31 1.84 -6.81
C LEU A 337 -25.61 1.25 -6.25
N TRP A 338 -26.17 1.88 -5.22
CA TRP A 338 -27.33 1.36 -4.48
C TRP A 338 -28.69 1.83 -4.99
N GLY A 339 -28.74 2.99 -5.66
CA GLY A 339 -29.97 3.69 -6.01
C GLY A 339 -30.64 4.42 -4.83
N SER A 340 -30.81 3.77 -3.67
CA SER A 340 -31.57 4.30 -2.51
C SER A 340 -31.12 3.66 -1.19
N GLY A 341 -31.50 4.24 -0.04
CA GLY A 341 -31.24 3.70 1.29
C GLY A 341 -29.86 4.04 1.86
N PRO A 342 -29.36 3.30 2.87
CA PRO A 342 -28.13 3.67 3.58
C PRO A 342 -26.85 3.39 2.78
N MET A 343 -25.76 4.08 3.10
CA MET A 343 -24.53 4.11 2.28
C MET A 343 -23.68 2.83 2.38
N PHE A 344 -23.50 2.26 3.57
CA PHE A 344 -22.56 1.16 3.84
C PHE A 344 -23.25 -0.20 3.98
N THR A 345 -22.51 -1.30 3.74
CA THR A 345 -23.09 -2.65 3.92
C THR A 345 -23.39 -2.98 5.37
N SER A 346 -22.63 -2.44 6.33
CA SER A 346 -22.91 -2.56 7.77
C SER A 346 -24.30 -2.03 8.16
N MET A 347 -24.84 -1.06 7.40
CA MET A 347 -26.19 -0.52 7.57
C MET A 347 -27.28 -1.31 6.82
N ARG A 348 -26.87 -2.37 6.09
CA ARG A 348 -27.70 -3.23 5.23
C ARG A 348 -27.58 -4.70 5.65
N ASP A 349 -27.34 -4.94 6.94
CA ASP A 349 -27.12 -6.28 7.50
C ASP A 349 -26.00 -7.06 6.79
N TYR A 350 -24.97 -6.34 6.31
CA TYR A 350 -23.84 -6.87 5.52
C TYR A 350 -24.28 -7.60 4.26
N ARG A 351 -25.40 -7.18 3.66
CA ARG A 351 -25.87 -7.68 2.36
C ARG A 351 -25.55 -6.67 1.26
N ALA A 352 -25.04 -7.18 0.15
CA ALA A 352 -24.69 -6.41 -1.03
C ALA A 352 -25.32 -6.96 -2.34
N PRO A 353 -26.66 -7.06 -2.44
CA PRO A 353 -27.32 -7.48 -3.68
C PRO A 353 -27.33 -6.33 -4.70
N ILE A 354 -26.20 -6.09 -5.35
CA ILE A 354 -25.96 -4.93 -6.23
C ILE A 354 -26.47 -5.19 -7.65
N LEU A 355 -26.20 -6.37 -8.20
CA LEU A 355 -26.58 -6.75 -9.56
C LEU A 355 -28.09 -6.81 -9.75
N ASP A 356 -28.53 -6.38 -10.94
CA ASP A 356 -29.90 -6.48 -11.41
C ASP A 356 -30.38 -7.94 -11.44
N GLN A 357 -31.67 -8.14 -11.17
CA GLN A 357 -32.27 -9.48 -11.08
C GLN A 357 -32.07 -10.32 -12.37
N SER A 358 -31.97 -9.67 -13.53
CA SER A 358 -31.69 -10.35 -14.81
C SER A 358 -30.36 -11.09 -14.83
N TRP A 359 -29.36 -10.63 -14.08
CA TRP A 359 -28.10 -11.37 -13.93
C TRP A 359 -28.30 -12.65 -13.15
N ILE A 360 -29.08 -12.60 -12.07
CA ILE A 360 -29.37 -13.78 -11.24
C ILE A 360 -30.14 -14.83 -12.05
N GLU A 361 -31.09 -14.40 -12.88
CA GLU A 361 -31.80 -15.27 -13.82
C GLU A 361 -30.86 -15.89 -14.86
N ARG A 362 -29.91 -15.10 -15.40
CA ARG A 362 -28.89 -15.59 -16.35
C ARG A 362 -27.97 -16.61 -15.70
N PHE A 363 -27.45 -16.33 -14.50
CA PHE A 363 -26.63 -17.28 -13.75
C PHE A 363 -27.37 -18.59 -13.51
N GLN A 364 -28.64 -18.52 -13.14
CA GLN A 364 -29.47 -19.71 -12.93
C GLN A 364 -29.62 -20.54 -14.21
N SER A 365 -29.77 -19.88 -15.37
CA SER A 365 -29.82 -20.54 -16.67
C SER A 365 -28.51 -21.24 -17.03
N ASP A 366 -27.38 -20.61 -16.72
CA ASP A 366 -26.04 -21.08 -17.07
C ASP A 366 -25.41 -21.98 -15.98
N ARG A 367 -26.16 -22.30 -14.92
CA ARG A 367 -25.69 -23.03 -13.74
C ARG A 367 -25.18 -24.44 -14.09
N LEU A 368 -23.93 -24.70 -13.75
CA LEU A 368 -23.31 -26.01 -13.69
C LEU A 368 -23.53 -26.62 -12.31
N SER A 369 -23.92 -27.90 -12.26
CA SER A 369 -24.02 -28.64 -10.99
C SER A 369 -22.63 -29.11 -10.56
N LEU A 370 -22.32 -29.00 -9.26
CA LEU A 370 -21.15 -29.64 -8.65
C LEU A 370 -21.65 -30.88 -7.89
N SER A 371 -21.85 -31.98 -8.60
CA SER A 371 -22.52 -33.17 -8.07
C SER A 371 -21.55 -34.23 -7.56
N THR A 372 -20.33 -34.26 -8.09
CA THR A 372 -19.27 -35.22 -7.73
C THR A 372 -18.10 -34.53 -7.02
N ASP A 373 -17.28 -35.32 -6.34
CA ASP A 373 -16.11 -34.81 -5.63
C ASP A 373 -15.03 -34.28 -6.60
N ASP A 374 -14.89 -34.88 -7.78
CA ASP A 374 -13.97 -34.41 -8.83
C ASP A 374 -14.40 -33.04 -9.38
N GLU A 375 -15.70 -32.82 -9.60
CA GLU A 375 -16.24 -31.54 -10.04
C GLU A 375 -16.02 -30.45 -8.97
N ARG A 376 -16.29 -30.77 -7.69
CA ARG A 376 -16.01 -29.86 -6.57
C ARG A 376 -14.54 -29.51 -6.47
N SER A 377 -13.66 -30.50 -6.55
CA SER A 377 -12.20 -30.33 -6.49
C SER A 377 -11.69 -29.48 -7.66
N THR A 378 -12.22 -29.69 -8.87
CA THR A 378 -11.88 -28.88 -10.06
C THR A 378 -12.23 -27.41 -9.83
N PHE A 379 -13.46 -27.12 -9.37
CA PHE A 379 -13.89 -25.77 -9.06
C PHE A 379 -13.07 -25.14 -7.93
N GLN A 380 -12.87 -25.86 -6.83
CA GLN A 380 -12.13 -25.38 -5.66
C GLN A 380 -10.71 -24.94 -6.03
N ARG A 381 -9.97 -25.78 -6.76
CA ARG A 381 -8.61 -25.46 -7.21
C ARG A 381 -8.60 -24.30 -8.19
N PHE A 382 -9.56 -24.24 -9.11
CA PHE A 382 -9.71 -23.12 -10.04
C PHE A 382 -9.93 -21.79 -9.30
N ASN A 383 -10.87 -21.75 -8.37
CA ASN A 383 -11.19 -20.58 -7.57
C ASN A 383 -9.97 -20.12 -6.76
N GLY A 384 -9.31 -21.03 -6.02
CA GLY A 384 -8.11 -20.70 -5.26
C GLY A 384 -6.94 -20.18 -6.12
N ALA A 385 -6.70 -20.80 -7.28
CA ALA A 385 -5.64 -20.39 -8.21
C ALA A 385 -5.86 -18.97 -8.77
N LEU A 386 -7.08 -18.66 -9.19
CA LEU A 386 -7.39 -17.34 -9.73
C LEU A 386 -7.36 -16.26 -8.64
N GLU A 387 -7.86 -16.56 -7.45
CA GLU A 387 -7.86 -15.61 -6.34
C GLU A 387 -6.42 -15.30 -5.89
N LEU A 388 -5.56 -16.32 -5.82
CA LEU A 388 -4.13 -16.15 -5.53
C LEU A 388 -3.45 -15.26 -6.56
N LEU A 389 -3.68 -15.53 -7.85
CA LEU A 389 -3.11 -14.70 -8.91
C LEU A 389 -3.64 -13.25 -8.83
N GLY A 390 -4.93 -13.08 -8.50
CA GLY A 390 -5.55 -11.79 -8.25
C GLY A 390 -4.88 -11.00 -7.13
N PHE A 391 -4.57 -11.63 -6.00
CA PHE A 391 -3.79 -10.99 -4.93
C PHE A 391 -2.37 -10.64 -5.39
N LEU A 392 -1.70 -11.55 -6.10
CA LEU A 392 -0.30 -11.36 -6.50
C LEU A 392 -0.12 -10.23 -7.52
N ILE A 393 -0.98 -10.14 -8.55
CA ILE A 393 -0.94 -9.05 -9.54
C ILE A 393 -1.31 -7.69 -8.94
N HIS A 394 -1.99 -7.68 -7.80
CA HIS A 394 -2.31 -6.47 -7.05
C HIS A 394 -1.43 -6.28 -5.81
N PHE A 395 -0.23 -6.86 -5.77
CA PHE A 395 0.73 -6.62 -4.67
C PHE A 395 0.17 -6.94 -3.28
N ASP A 396 -0.59 -8.03 -3.14
CA ASP A 396 -1.26 -8.45 -1.90
C ASP A 396 -2.39 -7.49 -1.47
N ASN A 397 -2.87 -6.62 -2.36
CA ASN A 397 -4.03 -5.77 -2.17
C ASN A 397 -5.32 -6.49 -2.63
N ARG A 398 -6.43 -6.23 -1.94
CA ARG A 398 -7.78 -6.76 -2.23
C ARG A 398 -8.37 -6.30 -3.56
N LEU A 399 -7.71 -5.42 -4.31
CA LEU A 399 -8.17 -5.01 -5.65
C LEU A 399 -8.31 -6.16 -6.66
N GLY A 400 -7.70 -7.31 -6.38
CA GLY A 400 -7.86 -8.53 -7.16
C GLY A 400 -9.20 -9.25 -6.99
N LEU A 401 -10.03 -8.84 -6.03
CA LEU A 401 -11.25 -9.53 -5.61
C LEU A 401 -12.43 -8.55 -5.48
N GLY A 402 -13.63 -9.02 -5.81
CA GLY A 402 -14.87 -8.32 -5.51
C GLY A 402 -16.05 -9.25 -5.31
N ASP A 403 -16.47 -9.45 -4.07
CA ASP A 403 -17.65 -10.23 -3.72
C ASP A 403 -18.91 -9.35 -3.58
N SER A 404 -20.06 -9.90 -3.99
CA SER A 404 -21.38 -9.30 -3.79
C SER A 404 -22.45 -10.37 -3.54
N GLY A 405 -23.60 -9.94 -3.01
CA GLY A 405 -24.69 -10.80 -2.55
C GLY A 405 -24.86 -10.75 -1.01
N PRO A 406 -25.55 -11.72 -0.40
CA PRO A 406 -26.29 -12.81 -1.06
C PRO A 406 -27.46 -12.28 -1.90
N TYR A 407 -27.62 -12.82 -3.10
CA TYR A 407 -28.76 -12.59 -3.98
C TYR A 407 -29.79 -13.71 -3.78
N PRO A 408 -31.04 -13.42 -3.37
CA PRO A 408 -32.04 -14.46 -3.16
C PRO A 408 -32.43 -15.12 -4.47
N THR A 409 -32.63 -16.44 -4.46
CA THR A 409 -33.12 -17.22 -5.60
C THR A 409 -34.59 -17.63 -5.40
N ALA A 410 -35.29 -17.90 -6.50
CA ALA A 410 -36.72 -18.24 -6.47
C ALA A 410 -37.04 -19.57 -5.77
N ASP A 411 -36.07 -20.47 -5.68
CA ASP A 411 -36.15 -21.76 -4.97
C ASP A 411 -35.84 -21.66 -3.47
N GLY A 412 -35.62 -20.44 -2.95
CA GLY A 412 -35.39 -20.17 -1.54
C GLY A 412 -33.93 -20.25 -1.11
N GLY A 413 -33.00 -20.52 -2.03
CA GLY A 413 -31.57 -20.40 -1.81
C GLY A 413 -31.02 -18.99 -2.03
N PHE A 414 -29.72 -18.90 -2.26
CA PHE A 414 -29.06 -17.65 -2.61
C PHE A 414 -27.82 -17.85 -3.48
N VAL A 415 -27.37 -16.76 -4.11
CA VAL A 415 -26.14 -16.69 -4.90
C VAL A 415 -25.15 -15.71 -4.26
N ILE A 416 -23.89 -16.09 -4.20
CA ILE A 416 -22.77 -15.15 -4.01
C ILE A 416 -22.06 -14.99 -5.34
N VAL A 417 -21.76 -13.75 -5.73
CA VAL A 417 -21.05 -13.45 -6.97
C VAL A 417 -19.68 -12.92 -6.60
N ARG A 418 -18.64 -13.56 -7.14
CA ARG A 418 -17.24 -13.22 -6.94
C ARG A 418 -16.60 -12.82 -8.27
N ASP A 419 -16.01 -11.64 -8.32
CA ASP A 419 -15.15 -11.20 -9.41
C ASP A 419 -13.68 -11.35 -9.03
N LEU A 420 -12.90 -12.03 -9.87
CA LEU A 420 -11.46 -12.22 -9.73
C LEU A 420 -10.72 -11.53 -10.88
N PHE A 421 -9.89 -10.54 -10.57
CA PHE A 421 -9.15 -9.75 -11.56
C PHE A 421 -7.73 -10.28 -11.70
N ILE A 422 -7.47 -11.01 -12.79
CA ILE A 422 -6.25 -11.83 -12.94
C ILE A 422 -5.28 -11.33 -14.01
N ASN A 423 -5.66 -10.27 -14.72
CA ASN A 423 -4.79 -9.59 -15.68
C ASN A 423 -5.17 -8.10 -15.76
N GLU A 424 -4.24 -7.20 -15.45
CA GLU A 424 -4.48 -5.76 -15.44
C GLU A 424 -3.34 -5.05 -16.19
N PRO A 425 -3.44 -4.92 -17.53
CA PRO A 425 -2.38 -4.42 -18.41
C PRO A 425 -1.81 -3.03 -18.10
N VAL A 426 -2.44 -2.29 -17.18
CA VAL A 426 -1.98 -0.98 -16.74
C VAL A 426 -0.73 -1.07 -15.85
N TYR A 427 -0.48 -2.23 -15.25
CA TYR A 427 0.68 -2.46 -14.40
C TYR A 427 1.80 -3.12 -15.20
N GLU A 428 3.04 -2.66 -15.04
CA GLU A 428 4.19 -3.17 -15.79
C GLU A 428 4.42 -4.69 -15.60
N TRP A 429 4.25 -5.16 -14.36
CA TRP A 429 4.44 -6.57 -14.00
C TRP A 429 3.33 -7.50 -14.52
N SER A 430 2.22 -6.97 -15.04
CA SER A 430 1.16 -7.76 -15.69
C SER A 430 1.61 -8.41 -17.00
N THR A 431 2.82 -8.11 -17.48
CA THR A 431 3.44 -8.81 -18.62
C THR A 431 3.48 -10.33 -18.40
N THR A 432 3.58 -10.80 -17.16
CA THR A 432 3.55 -12.23 -16.78
C THR A 432 2.17 -12.88 -16.87
N THR A 433 1.10 -12.08 -16.91
CA THR A 433 -0.30 -12.52 -17.04
C THR A 433 -0.87 -12.29 -18.44
N THR A 434 -0.02 -11.90 -19.40
CA THR A 434 -0.43 -11.65 -20.78
C THR A 434 -1.15 -12.86 -21.38
N GLY A 435 -2.34 -12.60 -21.95
CA GLY A 435 -3.17 -13.61 -22.59
C GLY A 435 -4.19 -14.29 -21.66
N LEU A 436 -4.11 -14.06 -20.35
CA LEU A 436 -5.22 -14.38 -19.43
C LEU A 436 -6.34 -13.34 -19.59
N PRO A 437 -7.61 -13.70 -19.33
CA PRO A 437 -8.71 -12.75 -19.32
C PRO A 437 -8.48 -11.68 -18.24
N TYR A 438 -9.00 -10.49 -18.46
CA TYR A 438 -9.00 -9.40 -17.47
C TYR A 438 -9.60 -9.84 -16.12
N ALA A 439 -10.80 -10.42 -16.18
CA ALA A 439 -11.53 -10.86 -15.00
C ALA A 439 -12.27 -12.18 -15.25
N VAL A 440 -12.52 -12.91 -14.17
CA VAL A 440 -13.41 -14.06 -14.12
C VAL A 440 -14.48 -13.80 -13.06
N THR A 441 -15.74 -13.91 -13.44
CA THR A 441 -16.88 -13.84 -12.53
C THR A 441 -17.38 -15.24 -12.21
N ILE A 442 -17.59 -15.54 -10.93
CA ILE A 442 -18.08 -16.81 -10.41
C ILE A 442 -19.37 -16.54 -9.61
N ALA A 443 -20.50 -17.02 -10.09
CA ALA A 443 -21.75 -17.04 -9.34
C ALA A 443 -21.92 -18.40 -8.65
N MET A 444 -21.80 -18.44 -7.33
CA MET A 444 -21.86 -19.63 -6.48
C MET A 444 -23.26 -19.81 -5.89
N PHE A 445 -23.87 -20.98 -6.09
CA PHE A 445 -25.23 -21.29 -5.64
C PHE A 445 -25.24 -22.07 -4.33
N PHE A 446 -26.04 -21.59 -3.38
CA PHE A 446 -26.26 -22.19 -2.07
C PHE A 446 -27.74 -22.50 -1.85
N ASP A 447 -28.02 -23.55 -1.10
CA ASP A 447 -29.38 -23.88 -0.67
C ASP A 447 -29.80 -22.99 0.51
N GLY A 448 -31.10 -22.82 0.75
CA GLY A 448 -31.65 -21.94 1.78
C GLY A 448 -31.61 -22.45 3.21
N SER A 449 -30.73 -23.39 3.57
CA SER A 449 -30.69 -23.93 4.94
C SER A 449 -30.11 -22.92 5.93
N ASP A 450 -30.65 -22.91 7.15
CA ASP A 450 -30.23 -22.10 8.31
C ASP A 450 -28.78 -22.35 8.79
N GLU A 451 -27.92 -22.95 7.97
CA GLU A 451 -26.59 -23.46 8.35
C GLU A 451 -25.42 -22.57 7.90
N LEU A 452 -25.64 -21.57 7.03
CA LEU A 452 -24.58 -20.67 6.55
C LEU A 452 -25.00 -19.20 6.67
N GLU A 453 -24.40 -18.50 7.62
CA GLU A 453 -24.51 -17.03 7.71
C GLU A 453 -23.47 -16.39 6.81
N THR A 454 -23.83 -15.32 6.10
CA THR A 454 -22.93 -14.62 5.17
C THR A 454 -22.87 -13.13 5.48
N LYS A 455 -21.69 -12.53 5.35
CA LYS A 455 -21.46 -11.08 5.45
C LYS A 455 -20.57 -10.62 4.31
N VAL A 456 -21.01 -9.61 3.56
CA VAL A 456 -20.19 -8.92 2.56
C VAL A 456 -19.87 -7.52 3.08
N LEU A 457 -18.59 -7.27 3.33
CA LEU A 457 -18.10 -5.99 3.83
C LEU A 457 -17.93 -4.97 2.70
N ASP A 458 -17.85 -3.67 3.03
CA ASP A 458 -17.62 -2.60 2.03
C ASP A 458 -16.30 -2.77 1.25
N LEU A 459 -15.33 -3.49 1.80
CA LEU A 459 -14.11 -3.90 1.09
C LEU A 459 -14.34 -5.02 0.04
N SER A 460 -15.58 -5.37 -0.27
CA SER A 460 -15.98 -6.40 -1.26
C SER A 460 -15.39 -7.78 -0.99
N THR A 461 -15.38 -8.21 0.27
CA THR A 461 -15.01 -9.59 0.63
C THR A 461 -16.13 -10.20 1.46
N MET A 462 -16.43 -11.45 1.11
CA MET A 462 -17.42 -12.27 1.78
C MET A 462 -16.77 -13.08 2.92
N PHE A 463 -17.45 -13.11 4.06
CA PHE A 463 -17.15 -13.95 5.21
C PHE A 463 -18.37 -14.77 5.57
N THR A 464 -18.16 -15.99 6.06
CA THR A 464 -19.25 -16.88 6.46
C THR A 464 -19.07 -17.47 7.85
N GLU A 465 -20.16 -17.95 8.42
CA GLU A 465 -20.16 -18.87 9.57
C GLU A 465 -21.00 -20.11 9.20
N PRO A 466 -20.41 -21.33 9.18
CA PRO A 466 -18.99 -21.64 9.41
C PRO A 466 -18.06 -21.00 8.36
N ALA A 467 -16.78 -20.83 8.69
CA ALA A 467 -15.83 -20.10 7.82
C ALA A 467 -15.54 -20.83 6.51
N ASN A 468 -15.49 -22.16 6.53
CA ASN A 468 -15.33 -22.97 5.33
C ASN A 468 -16.67 -23.15 4.59
N TYR A 469 -16.98 -22.25 3.65
CA TYR A 469 -18.24 -22.28 2.90
C TYR A 469 -18.22 -23.17 1.64
N LEU A 470 -17.04 -23.54 1.13
CA LEU A 470 -16.92 -24.29 -0.13
C LEU A 470 -17.71 -25.61 -0.17
N PRO A 471 -17.79 -26.41 0.92
CA PRO A 471 -18.62 -27.62 0.95
C PRO A 471 -20.12 -27.36 0.73
N PHE A 472 -20.57 -26.13 0.96
CA PHE A 472 -21.98 -25.73 0.81
C PHE A 472 -22.33 -25.31 -0.63
N VAL A 473 -21.35 -25.10 -1.51
CA VAL A 473 -21.58 -24.72 -2.91
C VAL A 473 -22.17 -25.90 -3.69
N LYS A 474 -23.38 -25.72 -4.25
CA LYS A 474 -24.11 -26.75 -5.00
C LYS A 474 -23.96 -26.65 -6.50
N GLY A 475 -23.57 -25.48 -6.99
CA GLY A 475 -23.38 -25.23 -8.41
C GLY A 475 -22.74 -23.88 -8.64
N VAL A 476 -22.27 -23.66 -9.86
CA VAL A 476 -21.60 -22.43 -10.28
C VAL A 476 -22.01 -22.02 -11.68
N ALA A 477 -22.07 -20.72 -11.96
CA ALA A 477 -22.02 -20.17 -13.31
C ALA A 477 -20.79 -19.28 -13.42
N VAL A 478 -19.98 -19.45 -14.46
CA VAL A 478 -18.66 -18.80 -14.56
C VAL A 478 -18.49 -18.12 -15.90
N TYR A 479 -18.00 -16.89 -15.88
CA TYR A 479 -17.81 -16.04 -17.06
C TYR A 479 -16.39 -15.48 -17.08
N ALA A 480 -15.75 -15.48 -18.25
CA ALA A 480 -14.50 -14.77 -18.49
C ALA A 480 -14.78 -13.48 -19.26
N ARG A 481 -14.22 -12.38 -18.76
CA ARG A 481 -14.18 -11.07 -19.39
C ARG A 481 -12.77 -10.84 -19.93
N GLU A 482 -12.60 -10.87 -21.25
CA GLU A 482 -11.26 -10.89 -21.87
C GLU A 482 -10.48 -9.58 -21.66
N LYS A 483 -11.15 -8.43 -21.70
CA LYS A 483 -10.60 -7.09 -21.44
C LYS A 483 -11.48 -6.32 -20.48
N PHE A 484 -10.92 -5.31 -19.82
CA PHE A 484 -11.69 -4.45 -18.89
C PHE A 484 -12.89 -3.76 -19.55
N ASP A 485 -12.88 -3.59 -20.88
CA ASP A 485 -13.91 -2.95 -21.70
C ASP A 485 -14.68 -3.93 -22.60
N THR A 486 -14.49 -5.25 -22.44
CA THR A 486 -15.29 -6.25 -23.18
C THR A 486 -16.79 -6.02 -22.90
N PRO A 487 -17.64 -5.91 -23.93
CA PRO A 487 -19.10 -5.78 -23.78
C PRO A 487 -19.72 -6.98 -23.05
N MET A 488 -20.78 -6.75 -22.27
CA MET A 488 -21.42 -7.78 -21.42
C MET A 488 -22.11 -8.91 -22.21
N GLU A 489 -22.44 -8.64 -23.48
CA GLU A 489 -22.98 -9.61 -24.44
C GLU A 489 -21.89 -10.52 -25.05
N GLU A 490 -20.62 -10.14 -24.96
CA GLU A 490 -19.47 -10.88 -25.50
C GLU A 490 -18.75 -11.75 -24.45
N LEU A 491 -19.28 -11.81 -23.22
CA LEU A 491 -18.70 -12.63 -22.16
C LEU A 491 -18.72 -14.12 -22.52
N ARG A 492 -17.61 -14.81 -22.23
CA ARG A 492 -17.47 -16.24 -22.48
C ARG A 492 -17.85 -17.04 -21.23
N THR A 493 -18.85 -17.89 -21.34
CA THR A 493 -19.18 -18.88 -20.28
C THR A 493 -18.12 -19.98 -20.22
N LEU A 494 -17.72 -20.40 -19.03
CA LEU A 494 -16.71 -21.44 -18.83
C LEU A 494 -17.34 -22.77 -18.38
N SER A 495 -16.99 -23.86 -19.07
CA SER A 495 -17.23 -25.22 -18.59
C SER A 495 -16.20 -25.64 -17.54
N LEU A 496 -16.40 -26.78 -16.86
CA LEU A 496 -15.39 -27.33 -15.94
C LEU A 496 -14.04 -27.62 -16.64
N ALA A 497 -14.06 -28.00 -17.92
CA ALA A 497 -12.84 -28.20 -18.68
C ALA A 497 -12.12 -26.87 -18.97
N ASP A 498 -12.87 -25.81 -19.29
CA ASP A 498 -12.30 -24.46 -19.44
C ASP A 498 -11.70 -23.95 -18.12
N MET A 499 -12.35 -24.25 -16.99
CA MET A 499 -11.84 -23.90 -15.65
C MET A 499 -10.51 -24.58 -15.37
N ASP A 500 -10.39 -25.89 -15.63
CA ASP A 500 -9.14 -26.62 -15.41
C ASP A 500 -8.00 -26.12 -16.32
N GLU A 501 -8.30 -25.83 -17.59
CA GLU A 501 -7.32 -25.24 -18.51
C GLU A 501 -6.86 -23.85 -18.04
N LEU A 502 -7.80 -22.98 -17.67
CA LEU A 502 -7.49 -21.63 -17.21
C LEU A 502 -6.74 -21.64 -15.87
N ARG A 503 -7.08 -22.55 -14.97
CA ARG A 503 -6.34 -22.81 -13.72
C ARG A 503 -4.86 -23.07 -14.00
N GLY A 504 -4.54 -24.02 -14.88
CA GLY A 504 -3.13 -24.37 -15.18
C GLY A 504 -2.34 -23.20 -15.78
N ARG A 505 -3.00 -22.38 -16.61
CA ARG A 505 -2.40 -21.15 -17.15
C ARG A 505 -2.17 -20.10 -16.05
N ALA A 506 -3.13 -19.92 -15.15
CA ALA A 506 -3.02 -19.00 -14.03
C ALA A 506 -1.94 -19.41 -13.02
N GLU A 507 -1.82 -20.70 -12.70
CA GLU A 507 -0.75 -21.24 -11.85
C GLU A 507 0.64 -20.94 -12.46
N THR A 508 0.78 -21.15 -13.78
CA THR A 508 2.02 -20.82 -14.52
C THR A 508 2.34 -19.33 -14.46
N SER A 509 1.36 -18.46 -14.69
CA SER A 509 1.53 -17.01 -14.58
C SER A 509 1.82 -16.56 -13.16
N SER A 510 1.19 -17.18 -12.15
CA SER A 510 1.42 -16.89 -10.74
C SER A 510 2.86 -17.21 -10.33
N GLU A 511 3.41 -18.32 -10.80
CA GLU A 511 4.82 -18.66 -10.57
C GLU A 511 5.77 -17.64 -11.22
N ALA A 512 5.52 -17.29 -12.49
CA ALA A 512 6.33 -16.30 -13.19
C ALA A 512 6.28 -14.92 -12.51
N LEU A 513 5.09 -14.49 -12.08
CA LEU A 513 4.90 -13.24 -11.36
C LEU A 513 5.56 -13.26 -9.98
N TYR A 514 5.48 -14.38 -9.25
CA TYR A 514 6.13 -14.53 -7.94
C TYR A 514 7.64 -14.31 -8.07
N LYS A 515 8.26 -14.96 -9.06
CA LYS A 515 9.70 -14.82 -9.34
C LYS A 515 10.07 -13.41 -9.77
N TYR A 516 9.24 -12.76 -10.58
CA TYR A 516 9.42 -11.36 -10.94
C TYR A 516 9.41 -10.46 -9.71
N ILE A 517 8.38 -10.57 -8.85
CA ILE A 517 8.28 -9.78 -7.62
C ILE A 517 9.45 -10.09 -6.68
N ALA A 518 9.83 -11.36 -6.53
CA ALA A 518 10.98 -11.74 -5.69
C ALA A 518 12.28 -11.06 -6.14
N SER A 519 12.47 -10.87 -7.45
CA SER A 519 13.65 -10.21 -8.02
C SER A 519 13.69 -8.68 -7.84
N MET A 520 12.56 -8.05 -7.51
CA MET A 520 12.49 -6.61 -7.28
C MET A 520 13.20 -6.21 -5.98
N THR A 521 13.83 -5.04 -6.00
CA THR A 521 14.32 -4.37 -4.80
C THR A 521 13.18 -4.03 -3.84
N LYS A 522 13.49 -3.77 -2.57
CA LYS A 522 12.48 -3.35 -1.58
C LYS A 522 11.76 -2.08 -2.02
N GLU A 523 12.49 -1.11 -2.58
CA GLU A 523 11.91 0.16 -3.04
C GLU A 523 10.93 -0.03 -4.20
N GLU A 524 11.32 -0.79 -5.23
CA GLU A 524 10.44 -1.11 -6.35
C GLU A 524 9.15 -1.78 -5.88
N LYS A 525 9.23 -2.70 -4.91
CA LYS A 525 8.04 -3.36 -4.33
C LYS A 525 7.14 -2.39 -3.60
N VAL A 526 7.71 -1.49 -2.80
CA VAL A 526 6.94 -0.48 -2.05
C VAL A 526 6.26 0.50 -3.01
N MET A 527 6.97 0.97 -4.04
CA MET A 527 6.41 1.91 -5.02
C MET A 527 5.33 1.25 -5.89
N ALA A 528 5.55 0.01 -6.35
CA ALA A 528 4.55 -0.75 -7.07
C ALA A 528 3.27 -0.94 -6.24
N GLY A 529 3.41 -1.38 -4.98
CA GLY A 529 2.28 -1.53 -4.06
C GLY A 529 1.56 -0.20 -3.77
N ALA A 530 2.30 0.90 -3.64
CA ALA A 530 1.74 2.24 -3.42
C ALA A 530 0.91 2.71 -4.62
N VAL A 531 1.37 2.48 -5.86
CA VAL A 531 0.61 2.76 -7.08
C VAL A 531 -0.65 1.91 -7.14
N VAL A 532 -0.58 0.60 -6.85
CA VAL A 532 -1.79 -0.24 -6.79
C VAL A 532 -2.79 0.31 -5.77
N TYR A 533 -2.32 0.71 -4.60
CA TYR A 533 -3.17 1.23 -3.53
C TYR A 533 -3.82 2.57 -3.92
N ALA A 534 -3.05 3.56 -4.34
CA ALA A 534 -3.59 4.88 -4.63
C ALA A 534 -4.31 4.90 -5.98
N SER A 535 -3.60 4.62 -7.07
CA SER A 535 -4.12 4.68 -8.43
C SER A 535 -5.23 3.68 -8.67
N GLY A 536 -5.03 2.44 -8.19
CA GLY A 536 -5.96 1.34 -8.42
C GLY A 536 -7.37 1.61 -7.87
N PHE A 537 -7.49 2.35 -6.75
CA PHE A 537 -8.78 2.71 -6.15
C PHE A 537 -9.64 3.59 -7.06
N VAL A 538 -9.01 4.55 -7.76
CA VAL A 538 -9.73 5.54 -8.61
C VAL A 538 -9.77 5.12 -10.08
N LEU A 539 -8.86 4.23 -10.50
CA LEU A 539 -8.72 3.74 -11.88
C LEU A 539 -10.03 3.35 -12.59
N PRO A 540 -10.94 2.52 -12.00
CA PRO A 540 -12.18 2.16 -12.69
C PRO A 540 -13.09 3.37 -12.94
N ILE A 541 -13.11 4.33 -12.01
CA ILE A 541 -13.92 5.56 -12.12
C ILE A 541 -13.32 6.48 -13.19
N ALA A 542 -11.98 6.63 -13.21
CA ALA A 542 -11.26 7.39 -14.22
C ALA A 542 -11.48 6.84 -15.65
N ARG A 543 -11.41 5.52 -15.82
CA ARG A 543 -11.70 4.85 -17.09
C ARG A 543 -13.15 5.06 -17.53
N ALA A 544 -14.12 4.89 -16.62
CA ALA A 544 -15.53 5.07 -16.93
C ALA A 544 -15.88 6.52 -17.31
N ALA A 545 -15.15 7.49 -16.77
CA ALA A 545 -15.24 8.90 -17.12
C ALA A 545 -14.52 9.28 -18.43
N GLY A 546 -13.74 8.36 -19.02
CA GLY A 546 -12.92 8.63 -20.21
C GLY A 546 -11.74 9.56 -19.95
N MET A 547 -11.21 9.55 -18.72
CA MET A 547 -10.15 10.48 -18.26
C MET A 547 -8.82 9.78 -17.95
N PHE A 548 -8.69 8.49 -18.23
CA PHE A 548 -7.48 7.74 -17.90
C PHE A 548 -6.20 8.38 -18.48
N ASP A 549 -6.15 8.59 -19.80
CA ASP A 549 -4.94 9.12 -20.47
C ASP A 549 -4.59 10.54 -19.99
N GLU A 550 -5.60 11.40 -19.81
CA GLU A 550 -5.46 12.77 -19.32
C GLU A 550 -4.92 12.80 -17.88
N LEU A 551 -5.51 12.00 -16.97
CA LEU A 551 -5.07 11.95 -15.59
C LEU A 551 -3.67 11.33 -15.45
N VAL A 552 -3.27 10.41 -16.32
CA VAL A 552 -1.89 9.88 -16.36
C VAL A 552 -0.92 10.96 -16.82
N ALA A 553 -1.22 11.65 -17.92
CA ALA A 553 -0.31 12.60 -18.55
C ALA A 553 -0.15 13.89 -17.73
N GLU A 554 -1.22 14.37 -17.09
CA GLU A 554 -1.27 15.71 -16.50
C GLU A 554 -1.43 15.71 -14.97
N HIS A 555 -1.85 14.59 -14.37
CA HIS A 555 -2.24 14.54 -12.96
C HIS A 555 -1.68 13.34 -12.19
N GLY A 556 -0.72 12.60 -12.75
CA GLY A 556 0.04 11.59 -12.03
C GLY A 556 -0.74 10.32 -11.66
N LEU A 557 -1.83 9.97 -12.36
CA LEU A 557 -2.68 8.82 -12.00
C LEU A 557 -1.94 7.50 -11.82
N MET A 558 -0.80 7.26 -12.47
CA MET A 558 -0.01 6.03 -12.35
C MET A 558 1.38 6.26 -11.75
N SER A 559 1.51 7.28 -10.90
CA SER A 559 2.76 7.65 -10.23
C SER A 559 2.51 8.01 -8.77
N VAL A 560 3.53 7.84 -7.92
CA VAL A 560 3.48 8.30 -6.53
C VAL A 560 3.80 9.80 -6.49
N HIS A 561 3.02 10.57 -5.73
CA HIS A 561 3.20 11.99 -5.55
C HIS A 561 4.60 12.29 -4.96
N PRO A 562 5.28 13.37 -5.39
CA PRO A 562 6.65 13.66 -4.95
C PRO A 562 6.83 13.77 -3.42
N VAL A 563 5.82 14.23 -2.71
CA VAL A 563 5.84 14.41 -1.25
C VAL A 563 5.88 13.06 -0.51
N PRO A 564 4.93 12.12 -0.75
CA PRO A 564 5.06 10.74 -0.32
C PRO A 564 6.38 10.09 -0.72
N ALA A 565 6.79 10.20 -2.00
CA ALA A 565 8.03 9.61 -2.49
C ALA A 565 9.27 10.09 -1.70
N ALA A 566 9.36 11.39 -1.42
CA ALA A 566 10.45 11.96 -0.60
C ALA A 566 10.45 11.45 0.86
N SER A 567 9.32 10.93 1.35
CA SER A 567 9.17 10.36 2.69
C SER A 567 9.49 8.86 2.76
N TYR A 568 9.77 8.20 1.64
CA TYR A 568 10.00 6.75 1.56
C TYR A 568 10.93 6.22 2.66
N GLU A 569 12.12 6.79 2.77
CA GLU A 569 13.14 6.40 3.77
C GLU A 569 12.66 6.57 5.22
N THR A 570 11.76 7.53 5.49
CA THR A 570 11.13 7.68 6.82
C THR A 570 10.10 6.58 7.05
N ILE A 571 9.27 6.27 6.05
CA ILE A 571 8.25 5.23 6.14
C ILE A 571 8.87 3.85 6.38
N VAL A 572 9.92 3.50 5.64
CA VAL A 572 10.55 2.17 5.72
C VAL A 572 11.51 1.99 6.89
N SER A 573 11.76 3.03 7.71
CA SER A 573 12.65 2.94 8.87
C SER A 573 12.02 2.26 10.10
N GLY A 574 10.88 1.59 9.93
CA GLY A 574 10.06 1.01 11.00
C GLY A 574 8.85 1.85 11.40
N VAL A 575 8.74 3.09 10.91
CA VAL A 575 7.60 3.98 11.21
C VAL A 575 6.30 3.37 10.71
N ALA A 576 6.26 2.79 9.50
CA ALA A 576 5.07 2.15 8.97
C ALA A 576 4.55 1.02 9.87
N THR A 577 5.46 0.18 10.36
CA THR A 577 5.17 -0.99 11.20
C THR A 577 4.55 -0.62 12.53
N GLU A 578 4.93 0.51 13.11
CA GLU A 578 4.33 1.01 14.35
C GLU A 578 3.03 1.79 14.09
N MET A 579 3.08 2.70 13.13
CA MET A 579 2.03 3.70 12.89
C MET A 579 0.76 3.07 12.32
N ILE A 580 0.86 2.22 11.31
CA ILE A 580 -0.31 1.72 10.56
C ILE A 580 -1.22 0.85 11.44
N PRO A 581 -0.73 -0.18 12.14
CA PRO A 581 -1.59 -0.98 13.03
C PRO A 581 -2.24 -0.14 14.14
N ARG A 582 -1.49 0.82 14.70
CA ARG A 582 -2.01 1.74 15.72
C ARG A 582 -3.17 2.56 15.18
N LEU A 583 -3.00 3.21 14.02
CA LEU A 583 -4.03 4.06 13.41
C LEU A 583 -5.30 3.26 13.06
N PHE A 584 -5.16 2.03 12.52
CA PHE A 584 -6.31 1.14 12.28
C PHE A 584 -7.06 0.79 13.57
N LEU A 585 -6.33 0.40 14.63
CA LEU A 585 -6.94 -0.05 15.89
C LEU A 585 -7.63 1.08 16.65
N THR A 586 -7.10 2.30 16.59
CA THR A 586 -7.64 3.44 17.35
C THR A 586 -8.65 4.26 16.55
N GLY A 587 -8.61 4.18 15.21
CA GLY A 587 -9.33 5.09 14.33
C GLY A 587 -8.86 6.55 14.43
N SER A 588 -7.69 6.81 15.02
CA SER A 588 -7.22 8.19 15.28
C SER A 588 -6.81 8.96 14.03
N TRP A 589 -6.86 8.32 12.86
CA TRP A 589 -6.67 8.98 11.57
C TRP A 589 -7.90 9.81 11.15
N ALA A 590 -9.10 9.51 11.67
CA ALA A 590 -10.34 10.24 11.37
C ALA A 590 -10.39 11.59 12.08
N ASN A 591 -9.52 12.48 11.61
CA ASN A 591 -9.36 13.83 12.09
C ASN A 591 -10.48 14.72 11.55
N ASP A 592 -11.21 15.41 12.43
CA ASP A 592 -12.23 16.39 12.04
C ASP A 592 -11.72 17.39 10.99
N VAL A 593 -12.64 17.82 10.13
CA VAL A 593 -12.41 18.92 9.19
C VAL A 593 -12.60 20.25 9.94
N PRO A 594 -11.57 21.13 9.97
CA PRO A 594 -11.69 22.44 10.62
C PRO A 594 -12.60 23.40 9.82
N PRO A 595 -13.16 24.45 10.46
CA PRO A 595 -14.07 25.41 9.81
C PRO A 595 -13.40 26.29 8.76
N GLN A 596 -12.06 26.33 8.74
CA GLN A 596 -11.25 27.08 7.79
C GLN A 596 -10.35 26.09 7.04
N SER A 597 -10.12 26.36 5.77
CA SER A 597 -9.19 25.58 4.93
C SER A 597 -8.10 26.51 4.41
N GLY A 598 -6.84 26.10 4.54
CA GLY A 598 -5.71 26.72 3.86
C GLY A 598 -5.45 26.06 2.51
N ASP A 599 -4.97 26.81 1.52
CA ASP A 599 -4.60 26.25 0.20
C ASP A 599 -3.12 25.82 0.14
N THR A 600 -2.30 26.39 1.02
CA THR A 600 -0.85 26.16 1.11
C THR A 600 -0.48 25.75 2.53
N ALA A 601 0.54 24.93 2.69
CA ALA A 601 1.03 24.55 4.00
C ALA A 601 1.53 25.78 4.78
N VAL A 602 1.07 25.94 6.01
CA VAL A 602 1.48 27.01 6.92
C VAL A 602 2.95 26.83 7.25
N SER A 603 3.73 27.91 7.15
CA SER A 603 5.17 27.91 7.35
C SER A 603 5.62 29.09 8.16
N ALA A 604 6.63 28.89 9.01
CA ALA A 604 7.28 30.01 9.69
C ALA A 604 8.09 30.85 8.68
N SER A 605 8.11 32.17 8.86
CA SER A 605 8.90 33.05 8.00
C SER A 605 10.37 32.61 7.99
N GLY A 606 10.90 32.27 6.80
CA GLY A 606 12.28 31.80 6.64
C GLY A 606 12.46 30.28 6.67
N GLU A 607 11.45 29.49 7.04
CA GLU A 607 11.55 28.02 7.14
C GLU A 607 11.94 27.41 5.80
N LYS A 608 11.23 27.77 4.72
CA LYS A 608 11.51 27.29 3.37
C LYS A 608 12.94 27.62 2.95
N GLU A 609 13.38 28.86 3.15
CA GLU A 609 14.72 29.32 2.77
C GLU A 609 15.81 28.52 3.51
N VAL A 610 15.62 28.26 4.80
CA VAL A 610 16.54 27.45 5.61
C VAL A 610 16.56 26.00 5.13
N LEU A 611 15.41 25.36 4.93
CA LEU A 611 15.34 23.98 4.45
C LEU A 611 15.94 23.84 3.04
N HIS A 612 15.68 24.81 2.16
CA HIS A 612 16.23 24.87 0.80
C HIS A 612 17.75 25.01 0.83
N ALA A 613 18.30 25.92 1.64
CA ALA A 613 19.75 26.08 1.79
C ALA A 613 20.43 24.78 2.27
N ILE A 614 19.80 24.04 3.19
CA ILE A 614 20.30 22.73 3.63
C ILE A 614 20.22 21.71 2.49
N ARG A 615 19.13 21.69 1.70
CA ARG A 615 18.99 20.82 0.52
C ARG A 615 20.08 21.06 -0.52
N VAL A 616 20.36 22.32 -0.82
CA VAL A 616 21.36 22.73 -1.82
C VAL A 616 22.77 22.39 -1.35
N ARG A 617 23.09 22.62 -0.07
CA ARG A 617 24.42 22.31 0.47
C ARG A 617 24.61 20.84 0.87
N GLY A 618 23.54 20.08 1.01
CA GLY A 618 23.52 18.68 1.48
C GLY A 618 23.82 18.51 2.98
N PHE A 619 24.85 19.21 3.48
CA PHE A 619 25.19 19.32 4.89
C PHE A 619 25.79 20.71 5.16
N ALA A 620 25.19 21.49 6.07
CA ALA A 620 25.57 22.89 6.27
C ALA A 620 25.65 23.30 7.75
N SER A 621 26.66 24.09 8.11
CA SER A 621 26.73 24.76 9.42
C SER A 621 25.75 25.93 9.51
N LEU A 622 25.48 26.41 10.73
CA LEU A 622 24.66 27.61 10.95
C LEU A 622 25.15 28.80 10.12
N ASP A 623 26.47 29.06 10.11
CA ASP A 623 27.07 30.18 9.38
C ASP A 623 26.92 30.05 7.86
N GLN A 624 27.01 28.82 7.33
CA GLN A 624 26.79 28.56 5.91
C GLN A 624 25.33 28.80 5.51
N ILE A 625 24.38 28.41 6.36
CA ILE A 625 22.95 28.64 6.12
C ILE A 625 22.63 30.14 6.19
N VAL A 626 23.19 30.86 7.17
CA VAL A 626 23.08 32.33 7.26
C VAL A 626 23.61 32.99 6.00
N THR A 627 24.78 32.57 5.52
CA THR A 627 25.38 33.08 4.28
C THR A 627 24.48 32.84 3.07
N SER A 628 23.86 31.66 2.97
CA SER A 628 23.04 31.27 1.81
C SER A 628 21.67 31.95 1.79
N THR A 629 21.07 32.13 2.97
CA THR A 629 19.72 32.66 3.13
C THR A 629 19.68 34.18 3.32
N ALA A 630 20.81 34.78 3.71
CA ALA A 630 20.91 36.16 4.20
C ALA A 630 19.99 36.49 5.39
N LEU A 631 19.49 35.48 6.10
CA LEU A 631 18.66 35.63 7.30
C LEU A 631 19.52 35.88 8.55
N PRO A 632 19.02 36.58 9.57
CA PRO A 632 19.73 36.77 10.83
C PRO A 632 20.08 35.43 11.50
N SER A 633 21.29 35.31 12.05
CA SER A 633 21.78 34.07 12.68
C SER A 633 20.87 33.53 13.78
N ASN A 634 20.25 34.40 14.58
CA ASN A 634 19.29 33.99 15.61
C ASN A 634 18.01 33.39 15.02
N VAL A 635 17.54 33.90 13.88
CA VAL A 635 16.35 33.39 13.18
C VAL A 635 16.65 32.02 12.59
N VAL A 636 17.80 31.85 11.93
CA VAL A 636 18.21 30.54 11.39
C VAL A 636 18.37 29.51 12.50
N ALA A 637 18.96 29.88 13.64
CA ALA A 637 19.12 28.99 14.78
C ALA A 637 17.77 28.53 15.35
N GLU A 638 16.81 29.44 15.50
CA GLU A 638 15.46 29.13 15.97
C GLU A 638 14.74 28.17 15.00
N ILE A 639 14.78 28.45 13.70
CA ILE A 639 14.18 27.58 12.66
C ILE A 639 14.83 26.19 12.68
N LEU A 640 16.15 26.09 12.81
CA LEU A 640 16.86 24.81 12.89
C LEU A 640 16.42 24.00 14.11
N THR A 641 16.23 24.64 15.27
CA THR A 641 15.71 23.99 16.47
C THR A 641 14.31 23.44 16.23
N THR A 642 13.38 24.27 15.73
CA THR A 642 12.01 23.83 15.44
C THR A 642 11.95 22.74 14.37
N ALA A 643 12.78 22.83 13.33
CA ALA A 643 12.86 21.82 12.27
C ALA A 643 13.44 20.50 12.78
N GLU A 644 14.37 20.52 13.73
CA GLU A 644 14.88 19.31 14.38
C GLU A 644 13.84 18.67 15.31
N GLU A 645 13.12 19.48 16.11
CA GLU A 645 11.99 19.01 16.95
C GLU A 645 10.84 18.42 16.12
N SER A 646 10.67 18.92 14.90
CA SER A 646 9.69 18.41 13.94
C SER A 646 10.21 17.21 13.15
N GLY A 647 11.49 16.85 13.29
CA GLY A 647 12.10 15.71 12.61
C GLY A 647 12.47 15.98 11.14
N PHE A 648 12.43 17.23 10.67
CA PHE A 648 12.80 17.62 9.30
C PHE A 648 14.30 17.78 9.11
N VAL A 649 15.01 18.10 10.18
CA VAL A 649 16.46 18.27 10.19
C VAL A 649 17.07 17.33 11.22
N LYS A 650 18.24 16.77 10.91
CA LYS A 650 19.10 16.13 11.90
C LYS A 650 20.36 16.96 12.07
N GLN A 651 20.58 17.50 13.27
CA GLN A 651 21.81 18.20 13.58
C GLN A 651 22.89 17.23 14.06
N ARG A 652 24.14 17.53 13.71
CA ARG A 652 25.33 16.84 14.21
C ARG A 652 26.16 17.83 15.00
N SER A 653 26.60 17.42 16.18
CA SER A 653 27.53 18.17 17.02
C SER A 653 28.88 17.44 17.14
N GLY A 654 29.94 18.18 17.48
CA GLY A 654 31.30 17.66 17.67
C GLY A 654 32.31 18.22 16.68
N ARG A 655 33.27 17.40 16.23
CA ARG A 655 34.35 17.85 15.31
C ARG A 655 33.84 18.39 13.97
N VAL A 656 32.69 17.88 13.52
CA VAL A 656 31.97 18.37 12.34
C VAL A 656 30.57 18.74 12.82
N THR A 657 30.24 20.03 12.72
CA THR A 657 28.96 20.59 13.17
C THR A 657 28.15 21.05 11.96
N GLY A 658 26.88 20.70 11.91
CA GLY A 658 25.98 21.09 10.83
C GLY A 658 24.68 20.31 10.81
N ALA A 659 23.80 20.70 9.89
CA ALA A 659 22.47 20.19 9.69
C ALA A 659 22.35 19.50 8.33
N ARG A 660 21.52 18.46 8.26
CA ARG A 660 21.07 17.83 7.01
C ARG A 660 19.56 17.62 7.05
N LEU A 661 18.91 17.67 5.89
CA LEU A 661 17.51 17.29 5.80
C LEU A 661 17.32 15.79 6.04
N THR A 662 16.27 15.45 6.78
CA THR A 662 15.73 14.10 6.82
C THR A 662 14.83 13.86 5.58
N PRO A 663 14.40 12.62 5.31
CA PRO A 663 13.42 12.36 4.24
C PRO A 663 12.11 13.15 4.44
N ALA A 664 11.53 13.13 5.64
CA ALA A 664 10.39 13.98 6.00
C ALA A 664 10.67 15.48 5.77
N GLY A 665 11.88 15.97 6.04
CA GLY A 665 12.25 17.36 5.76
C GLY A 665 12.33 17.70 4.27
N ARG A 666 12.70 16.74 3.41
CA ARG A 666 12.63 16.91 1.95
C ARG A 666 11.18 16.96 1.48
N ALA A 667 10.32 16.08 2.00
CA ALA A 667 8.89 16.09 1.71
C ALA A 667 8.22 17.40 2.14
N ARG A 668 8.56 17.91 3.34
CA ARG A 668 8.14 19.23 3.82
C ARG A 668 8.60 20.35 2.90
N LEU A 669 9.86 20.35 2.44
CA LEU A 669 10.37 21.36 1.51
C LEU A 669 9.62 21.34 0.16
N LEU A 670 9.28 20.16 -0.35
CA LEU A 670 8.46 20.04 -1.57
C LEU A 670 7.09 20.69 -1.37
N LEU A 671 6.40 20.41 -0.26
CA LEU A 671 5.11 21.05 0.06
C LEU A 671 5.22 22.57 0.16
N LEU A 672 6.27 23.09 0.81
CA LEU A 672 6.51 24.53 0.91
C LEU A 672 6.90 25.17 -0.43
N SER A 673 7.24 24.36 -1.43
CA SER A 673 7.60 24.81 -2.77
C SER A 673 6.46 24.75 -3.77
N GLU A 674 5.39 23.99 -3.48
CA GLU A 674 4.17 23.93 -4.29
C GLU A 674 3.58 25.33 -4.52
N GLY A 675 3.27 25.66 -5.78
CA GLY A 675 2.62 26.91 -6.16
C GLY A 675 3.45 28.18 -5.92
N THR A 676 4.73 28.07 -5.56
CA THR A 676 5.56 29.26 -5.25
C THR A 676 6.17 29.94 -6.47
N LEU A 677 6.16 29.28 -7.62
CA LEU A 677 6.52 29.84 -8.91
C LEU A 677 5.29 29.82 -9.81
N THR A 678 5.01 30.95 -10.45
CA THR A 678 4.11 30.99 -11.61
C THR A 678 4.79 30.33 -12.81
N ASP A 679 4.01 29.87 -13.80
CA ASP A 679 4.56 29.28 -15.03
C ASP A 679 5.58 30.21 -15.71
N GLN A 680 5.30 31.51 -15.75
CA GLN A 680 6.22 32.51 -16.29
C GLN A 680 7.54 32.61 -15.50
N GLN A 681 7.47 32.54 -14.17
CA GLN A 681 8.68 32.53 -13.33
C GLN A 681 9.47 31.24 -13.50
N HIS A 682 8.78 30.10 -13.58
CA HIS A 682 9.41 28.82 -13.87
C HIS A 682 10.14 28.86 -15.22
N ASP A 683 9.48 29.30 -16.30
CA ASP A 683 10.08 29.45 -17.62
C ASP A 683 11.28 30.40 -17.63
N GLY A 684 11.20 31.49 -16.86
CA GLY A 684 12.32 32.41 -16.66
C GLY A 684 13.54 31.73 -16.03
N LEU A 685 13.33 30.90 -15.00
CA LEU A 685 14.40 30.13 -14.36
C LEU A 685 14.93 29.01 -15.27
N VAL A 686 14.08 28.38 -16.07
CA VAL A 686 14.51 27.41 -17.09
C VAL A 686 15.44 28.10 -18.09
N ALA A 687 15.07 29.28 -18.58
CA ALA A 687 15.92 30.05 -19.49
C ALA A 687 17.27 30.44 -18.86
N ALA A 688 17.25 30.87 -17.58
CA ALA A 688 18.48 31.18 -16.84
C ALA A 688 19.38 29.95 -16.67
N TYR A 689 18.80 28.81 -16.30
CA TYR A 689 19.53 27.54 -16.20
C TYR A 689 20.13 27.10 -17.55
N GLN A 690 19.38 27.21 -18.66
CA GLN A 690 19.91 26.92 -19.99
C GLN A 690 21.09 27.84 -20.37
N ALA A 691 20.99 29.13 -20.02
CA ALA A 691 22.07 30.10 -20.21
C ALA A 691 23.29 29.81 -19.30
N PHE A 692 23.09 29.20 -18.13
CA PHE A 692 24.16 28.79 -17.21
C PHE A 692 25.03 27.64 -17.74
N LEU A 693 24.49 26.73 -18.56
CA LEU A 693 25.20 25.52 -19.00
C LEU A 693 26.50 25.81 -19.78
N ALA A 694 26.54 26.86 -20.59
CA ALA A 694 27.74 27.22 -21.34
C ALA A 694 28.87 27.76 -20.43
N PRO A 695 28.62 28.75 -19.54
CA PRO A 695 29.54 29.13 -18.49
C PRO A 695 29.98 27.96 -17.59
N ASN A 696 29.09 27.01 -17.28
CA ASN A 696 29.41 25.82 -16.48
C ASN A 696 30.47 24.95 -17.13
N ARG A 697 30.32 24.62 -18.42
CA ARG A 697 31.33 23.88 -19.18
C ARG A 697 32.67 24.62 -19.24
N ALA A 698 32.64 25.94 -19.44
CA ALA A 698 33.85 26.76 -19.46
C ALA A 698 34.56 26.79 -18.09
N PHE A 699 33.80 26.88 -17.00
CA PHE A 699 34.34 26.88 -15.63
C PHE A 699 34.97 25.54 -15.25
N LYS A 700 34.36 24.42 -15.64
CA LYS A 700 34.96 23.08 -15.47
C LYS A 700 36.28 22.94 -16.22
N ALA A 701 36.35 23.42 -17.46
CA ALA A 701 37.59 23.42 -18.23
C ALA A 701 38.67 24.30 -17.57
N LEU A 702 38.28 25.46 -17.04
CA LEU A 702 39.16 26.37 -16.30
C LEU A 702 39.76 25.71 -15.06
N THR A 703 38.93 25.07 -14.22
CA THR A 703 39.40 24.45 -12.98
C THR A 703 40.30 23.24 -13.25
N ALA A 704 40.02 22.48 -14.31
CA ALA A 704 40.90 21.41 -14.78
C ALA A 704 42.25 21.93 -15.29
N ALA A 705 42.28 23.04 -16.03
CA ALA A 705 43.51 23.67 -16.48
C ALA A 705 44.34 24.21 -15.30
N TRP A 706 43.68 24.88 -14.34
CA TRP A 706 44.32 25.40 -13.14
C TRP A 706 45.03 24.31 -12.31
N GLN A 707 44.44 23.12 -12.20
CA GLN A 707 45.05 21.98 -11.48
C GLN A 707 46.40 21.55 -12.06
N ASN A 708 46.60 21.72 -13.38
CA ASN A 708 47.82 21.31 -14.08
C ASN A 708 48.85 22.44 -14.15
N ASP A 709 48.45 23.60 -14.69
CA ASP A 709 49.39 24.62 -15.14
C ASP A 709 49.65 25.71 -14.10
N LYS A 710 48.67 25.96 -13.22
CA LYS A 710 48.69 27.04 -12.20
C LYS A 710 49.06 28.42 -12.77
N ASP A 711 48.74 28.67 -14.05
CA ASP A 711 48.93 29.97 -14.69
C ASP A 711 47.82 30.93 -14.24
N ARG A 712 48.15 31.80 -13.28
CA ARG A 712 47.18 32.72 -12.67
C ARG A 712 46.70 33.79 -13.64
N ASP A 713 47.56 34.32 -14.50
CA ASP A 713 47.19 35.41 -15.40
C ASP A 713 46.22 34.91 -16.47
N ALA A 714 46.48 33.73 -17.05
CA ALA A 714 45.56 33.08 -17.97
C ALA A 714 44.22 32.72 -17.29
N THR A 715 44.30 32.13 -16.09
CA THR A 715 43.12 31.74 -15.31
C THR A 715 42.26 32.94 -14.93
N LEU A 716 42.87 34.07 -14.53
CA LEU A 716 42.14 35.30 -14.21
C LEU A 716 41.43 35.89 -15.43
N ALA A 717 42.05 35.84 -16.61
CA ALA A 717 41.43 36.34 -17.84
C ALA A 717 40.19 35.53 -18.22
N ASP A 718 40.29 34.20 -18.18
CA ASP A 718 39.17 33.31 -18.49
C ASP A 718 38.09 33.35 -17.41
N LEU A 719 38.48 33.36 -16.12
CA LEU A 719 37.53 33.48 -15.01
C LEU A 719 36.76 34.81 -15.05
N ALA A 720 37.40 35.92 -15.42
CA ALA A 720 36.72 37.21 -15.55
C ALA A 720 35.66 37.19 -16.67
N ARG A 721 35.93 36.49 -17.78
CA ARG A 721 34.94 36.29 -18.85
C ARG A 721 33.76 35.44 -18.37
N ILE A 722 34.05 34.30 -17.73
CA ILE A 722 33.04 33.40 -17.16
C ILE A 722 32.21 34.14 -16.10
N HIS A 723 32.85 34.96 -15.27
CA HIS A 723 32.18 35.77 -14.25
C HIS A 723 31.21 36.79 -14.86
N ALA A 724 31.59 37.46 -15.95
CA ALA A 724 30.70 38.38 -16.65
C ALA A 724 29.50 37.65 -17.28
N GLU A 725 29.70 36.44 -17.79
CA GLU A 725 28.63 35.60 -18.34
C GLU A 725 27.65 35.13 -17.25
N VAL A 726 28.16 34.54 -16.15
CA VAL A 726 27.31 34.07 -15.05
C VAL A 726 26.60 35.21 -14.32
N THR A 727 27.20 36.41 -14.26
CA THR A 727 26.54 37.57 -13.63
C THR A 727 25.27 37.96 -14.36
N ARG A 728 25.25 37.91 -15.70
CA ARG A 728 24.01 38.15 -16.48
C ARG A 728 22.95 37.08 -16.21
N VAL A 729 23.37 35.82 -16.12
CA VAL A 729 22.47 34.72 -15.76
C VAL A 729 21.86 34.94 -14.38
N LEU A 730 22.66 35.40 -13.40
CA LEU A 730 22.21 35.72 -12.06
C LEU A 730 21.31 36.96 -12.01
N GLU A 731 21.52 37.96 -12.86
CA GLU A 731 20.60 39.09 -13.02
C GLU A 731 19.21 38.60 -13.43
N ASP A 732 19.13 37.74 -14.45
CA ASP A 732 17.87 37.17 -14.91
C ASP A 732 17.21 36.26 -13.85
N ALA A 733 17.99 35.38 -13.21
CA ALA A 733 17.49 34.49 -12.17
C ALA A 733 17.04 35.26 -10.91
N SER A 734 17.76 36.31 -10.53
CA SER A 734 17.44 37.13 -9.35
C SER A 734 16.22 38.02 -9.56
N ALA A 735 15.91 38.41 -10.80
CA ALA A 735 14.66 39.08 -11.14
C ALA A 735 13.44 38.17 -10.89
N VAL A 736 13.62 36.85 -10.98
CA VAL A 736 12.57 35.87 -10.66
C VAL A 736 12.56 35.52 -9.17
N GLN A 737 13.72 35.24 -8.60
CA GLN A 737 13.92 34.81 -7.21
C GLN A 737 15.10 35.55 -6.59
N GLY A 738 14.81 36.54 -5.74
CA GLY A 738 15.81 37.49 -5.23
C GLY A 738 17.03 36.86 -4.53
N ARG A 739 16.91 35.64 -3.98
CA ARG A 739 18.03 34.93 -3.35
C ARG A 739 19.21 34.70 -4.29
N PHE A 740 18.99 34.59 -5.61
CA PHE A 740 20.09 34.37 -6.57
C PHE A 740 21.06 35.54 -6.62
N ALA A 741 20.65 36.74 -6.19
CA ALA A 741 21.55 37.89 -6.08
C ALA A 741 22.70 37.66 -5.08
N THR A 742 22.52 36.77 -4.09
CA THR A 742 23.56 36.45 -3.10
C THR A 742 24.78 35.78 -3.76
N TYR A 743 24.58 34.97 -4.81
CA TYR A 743 25.68 34.33 -5.53
C TYR A 743 26.55 35.33 -6.26
N SER A 744 25.97 36.39 -6.84
CA SER A 744 26.74 37.42 -7.55
C SER A 744 27.75 38.11 -6.63
N ALA A 745 27.31 38.51 -5.43
CA ALA A 745 28.18 39.11 -4.42
C ALA A 745 29.28 38.14 -3.96
N ARG A 746 28.91 36.90 -3.61
CA ARG A 746 29.85 35.88 -3.12
C ARG A 746 30.91 35.49 -4.17
N LEU A 747 30.49 35.31 -5.43
CA LEU A 747 31.41 35.03 -6.54
C LEU A 747 32.35 36.22 -6.80
N GLY A 748 31.84 37.44 -6.70
CA GLY A 748 32.66 38.66 -6.83
C GLY A 748 33.75 38.74 -5.76
N GLU A 749 33.39 38.49 -4.49
CA GLU A 749 34.36 38.47 -3.37
C GLU A 749 35.42 37.37 -3.54
N ALA A 750 35.02 36.17 -3.95
CA ALA A 750 35.96 35.07 -4.23
C ALA A 750 36.90 35.40 -5.40
N LEU A 751 36.39 36.03 -6.46
CA LEU A 751 37.18 36.51 -7.59
C LEU A 751 38.20 37.58 -7.15
N ASP A 752 37.79 38.53 -6.31
CA ASP A 752 38.68 39.58 -5.81
C ASP A 752 39.76 39.03 -4.88
N ARG A 753 39.45 38.02 -4.05
CA ARG A 753 40.45 37.28 -3.25
C ARG A 753 41.47 36.58 -4.15
N PHE A 754 41.00 35.86 -5.17
CA PHE A 754 41.89 35.18 -6.12
C PHE A 754 42.78 36.17 -6.89
N ARG A 755 42.21 37.31 -7.33
CA ARG A 755 42.95 38.43 -7.92
C ARG A 755 43.97 39.04 -6.94
N GLY A 756 43.66 39.04 -5.64
CA GLY A 756 44.55 39.44 -4.55
C GLY A 756 45.68 38.46 -4.24
N GLY A 757 45.74 37.31 -4.93
CA GLY A 757 46.80 36.30 -4.79
C GLY A 757 46.46 35.13 -3.86
N ASP A 758 45.21 35.03 -3.39
CA ASP A 758 44.73 33.88 -2.61
C ASP A 758 44.31 32.74 -3.56
N ASP A 759 45.24 31.82 -3.85
CA ASP A 759 44.96 30.67 -4.73
C ASP A 759 43.87 29.74 -4.20
N ASP A 760 43.68 29.71 -2.87
CA ASP A 760 42.64 28.90 -2.26
C ASP A 760 41.24 29.41 -2.64
N ALA A 761 41.10 30.71 -2.93
CA ALA A 761 39.83 31.32 -3.30
C ALA A 761 39.26 30.82 -4.64
N LEU A 762 40.04 30.12 -5.48
CA LEU A 762 39.51 29.57 -6.73
C LEU A 762 38.77 28.24 -6.51
N ALA A 763 39.40 27.28 -5.82
CA ALA A 763 38.91 25.90 -5.81
C ALA A 763 39.17 25.10 -4.52
N ARG A 764 39.62 25.74 -3.43
CA ARG A 764 39.82 25.01 -2.17
C ARG A 764 38.45 24.62 -1.57
N PRO A 765 38.20 23.34 -1.28
CA PRO A 765 36.93 22.91 -0.70
C PRO A 765 36.69 23.52 0.67
N LEU A 766 35.42 23.76 1.00
CA LEU A 766 34.95 24.25 2.31
C LEU A 766 35.59 25.58 2.72
N SER A 767 35.92 26.45 1.75
CA SER A 767 36.60 27.72 2.01
C SER A 767 35.86 28.94 1.43
N GLU A 768 34.60 28.73 1.01
CA GLU A 768 33.84 29.70 0.21
C GLU A 768 34.67 30.15 -0.99
N SER A 769 35.28 29.17 -1.66
CA SER A 769 35.98 29.39 -2.92
C SER A 769 34.98 29.62 -4.06
N TYR A 770 35.45 30.20 -5.16
CA TYR A 770 34.64 30.42 -6.35
C TYR A 770 33.99 29.13 -6.82
N HIS A 771 34.71 28.00 -6.76
CA HIS A 771 34.19 26.68 -7.06
C HIS A 771 33.10 26.21 -6.08
N ASP A 772 33.29 26.38 -4.76
CA ASP A 772 32.27 26.00 -3.77
C ASP A 772 30.94 26.73 -4.06
N ILE A 773 31.01 28.04 -4.30
CA ILE A 773 29.85 28.90 -4.58
C ILE A 773 29.22 28.54 -5.94
N TRP A 774 30.05 28.21 -6.95
CA TRP A 774 29.59 27.77 -8.26
C TRP A 774 28.78 26.47 -8.21
N MET A 775 29.26 25.48 -7.45
CA MET A 775 28.57 24.21 -7.27
C MET A 775 27.25 24.39 -6.51
N GLU A 776 27.24 25.26 -5.51
CA GLU A 776 26.02 25.63 -4.78
C GLU A 776 25.00 26.32 -5.67
N LEU A 777 25.43 27.25 -6.55
CA LEU A 777 24.55 27.90 -7.53
C LEU A 777 23.92 26.88 -8.49
N HIS A 778 24.74 25.97 -9.03
CA HIS A 778 24.25 24.93 -9.94
C HIS A 778 23.20 24.06 -9.25
N GLU A 779 23.46 23.65 -8.01
CA GLU A 779 22.52 22.84 -7.23
C GLU A 779 21.25 23.63 -6.84
N ASP A 780 21.33 24.94 -6.55
CA ASP A 780 20.13 25.77 -6.29
C ASP A 780 19.25 25.87 -7.55
N LEU A 781 19.84 26.11 -8.72
CA LEU A 781 19.08 26.12 -9.99
C LEU A 781 18.37 24.78 -10.23
N LEU A 782 19.07 23.66 -10.05
CA LEU A 782 18.49 22.32 -10.20
C LEU A 782 17.37 22.05 -9.19
N ALA A 783 17.64 22.30 -7.90
CA ALA A 783 16.67 22.07 -6.82
C ALA A 783 15.41 22.94 -6.99
N THR A 784 15.56 24.17 -7.47
CA THR A 784 14.44 25.10 -7.71
C THR A 784 13.57 24.67 -8.88
N LEU A 785 14.19 24.11 -9.92
CA LEU A 785 13.50 23.61 -11.11
C LEU A 785 13.00 22.16 -10.94
N GLY A 786 13.25 21.52 -9.80
CA GLY A 786 12.92 20.12 -9.56
C GLY A 786 13.64 19.17 -10.52
N ARG A 787 14.85 19.51 -10.97
CA ARG A 787 15.63 18.74 -11.95
C ARG A 787 16.70 17.88 -11.28
N GLU A 788 16.92 16.71 -11.83
CA GLU A 788 18.13 15.92 -11.58
C GLU A 788 19.20 16.28 -12.61
N ARG A 789 20.46 15.97 -12.29
CA ARG A 789 21.60 16.21 -13.20
C ARG A 789 21.50 15.29 -14.42
N ASP A 790 21.72 15.84 -15.60
CA ASP A 790 21.84 15.08 -16.85
C ASP A 790 23.23 15.21 -17.50
N ALA A 791 23.41 14.64 -18.69
CA ALA A 791 24.69 14.68 -19.40
C ALA A 791 25.13 16.09 -19.82
N ASP A 792 24.20 17.07 -19.91
CA ASP A 792 24.52 18.46 -20.18
C ASP A 792 24.95 19.21 -18.90
N ASP A 793 24.63 18.66 -17.72
CA ASP A 793 25.09 19.10 -16.40
C ASP A 793 26.48 18.58 -16.01
N GLU A 794 26.95 17.50 -16.63
CA GLU A 794 28.30 16.91 -16.49
C GLU A 794 29.36 17.58 -17.39
#